data_AF-A0A1E1J5R6-F1
#
_entry.id   AF-A0A1E1J5R6-F1
#
_cell.length_a   1.000
_cell.length_b   1.000
_cell.length_c   1.000
_cell.angle_alpha   90.00
_cell.angle_beta   90.00
_cell.angle_gamma   90.00
#
_symmetry.space_group_name_H-M   'P 1'
#
loop_
_entity.id
_entity.type
_entity.pdbx_description
1 polymer ?
#
loop_
_entity_poly.entity_id
_entity_poly.type
_entity_poly.pdbx_seq_one_letter_code
_entity_poly.pdbx_strand_id
1 'polypeptide(L)'
;MQHSLQGASLPDALVRAIRAASKAFFQIQASRYAKEANSKSDLGFVSLVMKTKMLGPQVKFDCNHLLPSAWSELYRAAVNELADANATELWGLVSAVLSVIEQGAADCVNASVAIVKWHNLFDNELADAEEVIWRLQREDPHDSLDAVVEEFGSSVLVRIEGAFLTGHFHAAASLIDALLQYLRRGGSALLTAEVETALANVKRLLTVSFHDPVSHRQWVEAANDEVQDSRIIFLHASRGNQSGYDDDSGSGSGGATVIDRLVGDLCATSLDIILIITKDAKWMCERCCDSHHTATAFLTAVCAIVEPYASLERVYSLFGKYVDNWSSNEGSQWYYQCILAVLRVSSVADMVMAMHEVATIAAEALPHAPALPSTLGNEEAYDCDNNDADEDSDTVSLSAITAAAKPPSAATTRRFVLASMAAHIADLCAPSVVATSAAEIHLTFCRNELITAYLRLFALHPRTWRTAGLYACCSPLNDPSFLSEIVLFITPTAAVDERVYRSLRAFFHTTWSTSSDHQQVIRAKLESALPEHATVAKWWSAMEYYYAESYREAHRYIIKTQFTGGNCARAVWLAVQTRLTEVIESEIRRQLTNKDALENAQLYMVGSAVQNGLIAIDACTNVELGRYLCAVAALSAYRQAATAANASLAALTPGRPSSFHPSLPSSRKLGFALEAVATCLQTIETALKSLDECHAMVHPSTTFTLVEHGASLLLSLRQLMMDPKTGESNSSAHVSSCLLPLLVESYELASIHNVPRNPRLADRSRALAEQLAHVHQTCI
;
A
#
# COMPACT_ATOMS: atom_id res chain seq x y z
N MET A 1 -9.63 -21.92 -10.56
CA MET A 1 -8.46 -21.02 -10.60
C MET A 1 -7.71 -21.20 -9.30
N GLN A 2 -6.56 -21.89 -9.34
CA GLN A 2 -5.66 -21.98 -8.20
C GLN A 2 -4.84 -20.69 -8.18
N HIS A 3 -5.29 -19.70 -7.40
CA HIS A 3 -4.43 -18.56 -7.07
C HIS A 3 -3.41 -19.04 -6.04
N SER A 4 -2.13 -19.02 -6.40
CA SER A 4 -1.04 -19.15 -5.45
C SER A 4 -1.21 -18.10 -4.35
N LEU A 5 -1.21 -18.52 -3.08
CA LEU A 5 -1.08 -17.64 -1.92
C LEU A 5 0.30 -16.96 -1.95
N GLN A 6 0.48 -15.98 -2.82
CA GLN A 6 1.64 -15.09 -2.84
C GLN A 6 1.31 -13.86 -2.01
N GLY A 7 1.36 -14.02 -0.68
CA GLY A 7 1.57 -12.91 0.23
C GLY A 7 3.03 -12.93 0.64
N ALA A 8 3.95 -12.49 -0.22
CA ALA A 8 5.30 -12.20 0.22
C ALA A 8 5.20 -11.16 1.36
N SER A 9 5.75 -11.46 2.53
CA SER A 9 5.77 -10.53 3.65
C SER A 9 6.44 -9.24 3.19
N LEU A 10 5.70 -8.13 3.13
CA LEU A 10 6.27 -6.84 2.75
C LEU A 10 7.05 -6.30 3.96
N PRO A 11 8.35 -5.97 3.83
CA PRO A 11 9.13 -5.34 4.90
C PRO A 11 8.45 -4.11 5.50
N ASP A 12 8.54 -3.93 6.82
CA ASP A 12 7.84 -2.85 7.52
C ASP A 12 8.26 -1.45 7.06
N ALA A 13 9.53 -1.28 6.68
CA ALA A 13 10.03 -0.03 6.11
C ALA A 13 9.29 0.33 4.81
N LEU A 14 8.99 -0.65 3.96
CA LEU A 14 8.21 -0.44 2.74
C LEU A 14 6.75 -0.08 3.07
N VAL A 15 6.15 -0.74 4.07
CA VAL A 15 4.79 -0.39 4.54
C VAL A 15 4.75 1.05 5.05
N ARG A 16 5.74 1.49 5.83
CA ARG A 16 5.85 2.89 6.31
C ARG A 16 6.01 3.87 5.16
N ALA A 17 6.88 3.58 4.20
CA ALA A 17 7.10 4.41 3.02
C ALA A 17 5.82 4.56 2.18
N ILE A 18 5.08 3.46 1.94
CA ILE A 18 3.76 3.49 1.26
C ILE A 18 2.78 4.40 2.02
N ARG A 19 2.67 4.22 3.34
CA ARG A 19 1.79 5.04 4.18
C ARG A 19 2.20 6.51 4.20
N ALA A 20 3.49 6.82 4.15
CA ALA A 20 3.98 8.19 4.07
C ALA A 20 3.67 8.83 2.71
N ALA A 21 4.02 8.17 1.60
CA ALA A 21 3.79 8.66 0.24
C ALA A 21 2.28 8.85 -0.05
N SER A 22 1.46 7.87 0.36
CA SER A 22 0.00 7.92 0.16
C SER A 22 -0.70 9.12 0.78
N LYS A 23 -0.18 9.68 1.88
CA LYS A 23 -0.74 10.90 2.50
C LYS A 23 -0.69 12.08 1.53
N ALA A 24 0.48 12.33 0.95
CA ALA A 24 0.69 13.40 -0.02
C ALA A 24 -0.17 13.18 -1.28
N PHE A 25 -0.21 11.94 -1.77
CA PHE A 25 -1.05 11.58 -2.92
C PHE A 25 -2.53 11.90 -2.66
N PHE A 26 -3.11 11.41 -1.58
CA PHE A 26 -4.53 11.66 -1.29
C PHE A 26 -4.84 13.14 -1.00
N GLN A 27 -3.89 13.89 -0.47
CA GLN A 27 -4.01 15.34 -0.28
C GLN A 27 -4.11 16.07 -1.63
N ILE A 28 -3.28 15.68 -2.60
CA ILE A 28 -3.35 16.19 -3.98
C ILE A 28 -4.66 15.77 -4.65
N GLN A 29 -5.08 14.50 -4.56
CA GLN A 29 -6.33 14.06 -5.19
C GLN A 29 -7.56 14.75 -4.58
N ALA A 30 -7.54 15.03 -3.27
CA ALA A 30 -8.62 15.75 -2.60
C ALA A 30 -8.79 17.18 -3.13
N SER A 31 -7.69 17.90 -3.43
CA SER A 31 -7.79 19.22 -4.07
C SER A 31 -8.25 19.11 -5.53
N ARG A 32 -7.70 18.15 -6.28
CA ARG A 32 -8.07 17.91 -7.69
C ARG A 32 -9.54 17.57 -7.88
N TYR A 33 -10.17 16.88 -6.92
CA TYR A 33 -11.58 16.47 -6.97
C TYR A 33 -12.47 17.21 -5.97
N ALA A 34 -12.01 18.32 -5.38
CA ALA A 34 -12.90 19.20 -4.63
C ALA A 34 -14.01 19.73 -5.56
N LYS A 35 -15.26 19.71 -5.08
CA LYS A 35 -16.36 20.42 -5.75
C LYS A 35 -16.03 21.92 -5.67
N GLU A 36 -16.11 22.63 -6.80
CA GLU A 36 -15.97 24.08 -6.81
C GLU A 36 -16.92 24.67 -5.76
N ALA A 37 -16.36 25.44 -4.83
CA ALA A 37 -17.05 25.91 -3.63
C ALA A 37 -18.17 26.89 -4.00
N ASN A 38 -19.35 26.37 -4.31
CA ASN A 38 -20.60 27.11 -4.38
C ASN A 38 -21.73 26.49 -3.53
N SER A 39 -21.39 25.67 -2.53
CA SER A 39 -22.34 25.30 -1.49
C SER A 39 -21.67 25.30 -0.12
N LYS A 40 -22.23 26.09 0.81
CA LYS A 40 -21.88 26.16 2.25
C LYS A 40 -22.20 24.87 3.02
N SER A 41 -22.01 23.70 2.43
CA SER A 41 -22.19 22.41 3.10
C SER A 41 -21.05 21.47 2.71
N ASP A 42 -20.53 20.80 3.73
CA ASP A 42 -19.70 19.58 3.65
C ASP A 42 -18.17 19.74 3.59
N LEU A 43 -17.63 20.27 4.69
CA LEU A 43 -16.29 19.91 5.21
C LEU A 43 -16.27 18.49 5.86
N GLY A 44 -17.30 17.67 5.66
CA GLY A 44 -17.47 16.37 6.33
C GLY A 44 -16.87 15.16 5.62
N PHE A 45 -16.61 15.22 4.31
CA PHE A 45 -16.32 14.00 3.53
C PHE A 45 -14.86 13.51 3.64
N VAL A 46 -13.91 14.41 3.87
CA VAL A 46 -12.48 14.06 4.09
C VAL A 46 -12.27 13.48 5.49
N SER A 47 -13.14 13.80 6.46
CA SER A 47 -13.00 13.37 7.86
C SER A 47 -13.26 11.88 8.10
N LEU A 48 -13.94 11.16 7.19
CA LEU A 48 -14.22 9.74 7.37
C LEU A 48 -13.15 8.82 6.79
N VAL A 49 -12.48 9.26 5.70
CA VAL A 49 -11.35 8.54 5.09
C VAL A 49 -10.02 8.83 5.82
N MET A 50 -9.90 10.01 6.46
CA MET A 50 -8.69 10.44 7.18
C MET A 50 -8.73 10.27 8.71
N LYS A 51 -9.59 9.41 9.27
CA LYS A 51 -9.52 9.06 10.71
C LYS A 51 -8.39 8.06 11.04
N THR A 52 -7.25 8.16 10.37
CA THR A 52 -5.96 7.81 10.97
C THR A 52 -5.54 9.02 11.82
N LYS A 53 -5.58 8.88 13.15
CA LYS A 53 -5.19 9.92 14.11
C LYS A 53 -3.94 10.66 13.64
N MET A 54 -4.09 11.94 13.31
CA MET A 54 -2.97 12.87 13.13
C MET A 54 -2.18 12.93 14.45
N LEU A 55 -1.02 12.30 14.48
CA LEU A 55 0.03 12.56 15.47
C LEU A 55 1.07 13.46 14.81
N GLY A 56 1.12 14.71 15.26
CA GLY A 56 2.13 15.69 14.87
C GLY A 56 1.53 17.06 14.52
N PRO A 57 2.09 18.18 15.04
CA PRO A 57 1.63 19.52 14.71
C PRO A 57 1.95 19.82 13.24
N GLN A 58 0.96 19.75 12.36
CA GLN A 58 1.12 20.18 10.98
C GLN A 58 0.95 21.70 10.91
N VAL A 59 2.01 22.37 10.46
CA VAL A 59 1.91 23.70 9.85
C VAL A 59 0.86 23.58 8.74
N LYS A 60 -0.15 24.46 8.73
CA LYS A 60 -1.15 24.51 7.66
C LYS A 60 -0.43 24.75 6.33
N PHE A 61 -0.18 23.69 5.56
CA PHE A 61 0.37 23.79 4.20
C PHE A 61 -0.77 24.11 3.24
N ASP A 62 -0.66 25.22 2.51
CA ASP A 62 -1.62 25.58 1.46
C ASP A 62 -1.28 24.81 0.18
N CYS A 63 -1.99 23.70 -0.02
CA CYS A 63 -1.69 22.68 -1.02
C CYS A 63 -1.87 23.16 -2.48
N ASN A 64 -2.57 24.28 -2.67
CA ASN A 64 -3.04 24.75 -3.99
C ASN A 64 -1.98 25.54 -4.78
N HIS A 65 -0.82 25.82 -4.18
CA HIS A 65 0.21 26.69 -4.75
C HIS A 65 1.61 26.07 -4.82
N LEU A 66 1.75 24.80 -4.45
CA LEU A 66 3.04 24.10 -4.49
C LEU A 66 3.31 23.57 -5.91
N LEU A 67 4.47 23.94 -6.44
CA LEU A 67 4.96 23.48 -7.74
C LEU A 67 5.34 21.98 -7.70
N PRO A 68 5.31 21.26 -8.84
CA PRO A 68 5.72 19.85 -8.93
C PRO A 68 7.07 19.52 -8.26
N SER A 69 8.08 20.39 -8.39
CA SER A 69 9.40 20.21 -7.77
C SER A 69 9.33 20.13 -6.24
N ALA A 70 8.50 20.97 -5.60
CA ALA A 70 8.33 20.96 -4.15
C ALA A 70 7.60 19.69 -3.66
N TRP A 71 6.62 19.22 -4.43
CA TRP A 71 5.94 17.95 -4.13
C TRP A 71 6.85 16.74 -4.34
N SER A 72 7.70 16.76 -5.37
CA SER A 72 8.72 15.73 -5.62
C SER A 72 9.59 15.51 -4.38
N GLU A 73 10.06 16.58 -3.75
CA GLU A 73 10.87 16.52 -2.54
C GLU A 73 10.13 15.94 -1.33
N LEU A 74 8.83 16.20 -1.20
CA LEU A 74 7.99 15.59 -0.16
C LEU A 74 7.85 14.07 -0.35
N TYR A 75 7.71 13.61 -1.60
CA TYR A 75 7.67 12.18 -1.90
C TYR A 75 9.03 11.50 -1.72
N ARG A 76 10.12 12.18 -2.09
CA ARG A 76 11.49 11.72 -1.83
C ARG A 76 11.70 11.54 -0.33
N ALA A 77 11.31 12.53 0.47
CA ALA A 77 11.38 12.46 1.92
C ALA A 77 10.58 11.30 2.52
N ALA A 78 9.44 10.94 1.92
CA ALA A 78 8.61 9.83 2.38
C ALA A 78 9.27 8.45 2.20
N VAL A 79 10.28 8.34 1.32
CA VAL A 79 11.04 7.10 1.09
C VAL A 79 12.46 7.14 1.65
N ASN A 80 12.88 8.22 2.32
CA ASN A 80 14.26 8.38 2.82
C ASN A 80 14.76 7.24 3.72
N GLU A 81 13.86 6.55 4.42
CA GLU A 81 14.21 5.37 5.25
C GLU A 81 14.72 4.18 4.40
N LEU A 82 14.36 4.17 3.10
CA LEU A 82 14.76 3.16 2.13
C LEU A 82 16.10 3.58 1.51
N ALA A 83 17.19 3.26 2.18
CA ALA A 83 18.55 3.67 1.80
C ALA A 83 18.99 3.07 0.44
N ASP A 84 18.80 3.83 -0.66
CA ASP A 84 19.43 3.61 -1.96
C ASP A 84 19.99 4.95 -2.50
N ALA A 85 21.31 5.07 -2.51
CA ALA A 85 22.00 6.32 -2.87
C ALA A 85 21.69 6.74 -4.32
N ASN A 86 21.85 5.84 -5.29
CA ASN A 86 21.66 6.14 -6.71
C ASN A 86 20.20 6.57 -7.02
N ALA A 87 19.21 5.88 -6.47
CA ALA A 87 17.80 6.23 -6.69
C ALA A 87 17.44 7.57 -6.01
N THR A 88 18.04 7.86 -4.85
CA THR A 88 17.85 9.13 -4.14
C THR A 88 18.50 10.30 -4.89
N GLU A 89 19.71 10.08 -5.42
CA GLU A 89 20.43 11.03 -6.26
C GLU A 89 19.65 11.32 -7.55
N LEU A 90 19.17 10.27 -8.25
CA LEU A 90 18.32 10.41 -9.43
C LEU A 90 17.04 11.20 -9.14
N TRP A 91 16.37 10.92 -8.02
CA TRP A 91 15.17 11.66 -7.64
C TRP A 91 15.48 13.13 -7.38
N GLY A 92 16.61 13.43 -6.75
CA GLY A 92 17.10 14.80 -6.63
C GLY A 92 17.27 15.50 -7.99
N LEU A 93 17.76 14.78 -9.01
CA LEU A 93 17.93 15.33 -10.35
C LEU A 93 16.57 15.65 -10.98
N VAL A 94 15.59 14.76 -10.82
CA VAL A 94 14.21 14.98 -11.30
C VAL A 94 13.63 16.26 -10.68
N SER A 95 13.80 16.46 -9.36
CA SER A 95 13.37 17.69 -8.69
C SER A 95 14.08 18.93 -9.23
N ALA A 96 15.39 18.85 -9.48
CA ALA A 96 16.17 19.95 -10.04
C ALA A 96 15.72 20.32 -11.45
N VAL A 97 15.50 19.32 -12.32
CA VAL A 97 15.01 19.53 -13.69
C VAL A 97 13.58 20.08 -13.70
N LEU A 98 12.69 19.59 -12.83
CA LEU A 98 11.36 20.17 -12.65
C LEU A 98 11.44 21.64 -12.26
N SER A 99 12.33 21.99 -11.32
CA SER A 99 12.52 23.38 -10.91
C SER A 99 13.04 24.27 -12.04
N VAL A 100 13.81 23.75 -12.99
CA VAL A 100 14.27 24.50 -14.17
C VAL A 100 13.11 24.76 -15.13
N ILE A 101 12.30 23.73 -15.42
CA ILE A 101 11.16 23.81 -16.34
C ILE A 101 10.06 24.72 -15.79
N GLU A 102 9.86 24.74 -14.47
CA GLU A 102 8.88 25.60 -13.80
C GLU A 102 9.20 27.10 -13.89
N GLN A 103 10.47 27.46 -14.11
CA GLN A 103 10.92 28.86 -14.17
C GLN A 103 10.68 29.52 -15.55
N GLY A 104 10.30 28.77 -16.58
CA GLY A 104 10.00 29.29 -17.92
C GLY A 104 10.45 28.34 -19.03
N ALA A 105 10.47 28.83 -20.28
CA ALA A 105 10.96 28.03 -21.40
C ALA A 105 12.40 27.53 -21.10
N ALA A 106 12.63 26.23 -21.24
CA ALA A 106 13.87 25.55 -20.87
C ALA A 106 15.14 26.16 -21.52
N ASP A 107 14.96 26.94 -22.59
CA ASP A 107 16.01 27.62 -23.35
C ASP A 107 16.47 28.95 -22.74
N CYS A 108 15.72 29.49 -21.77
CA CYS A 108 15.98 30.79 -21.15
C CYS A 108 16.45 30.68 -19.69
N VAL A 109 16.38 29.48 -19.10
CA VAL A 109 16.73 29.21 -17.70
C VAL A 109 18.09 28.50 -17.66
N ASN A 110 18.98 28.95 -16.77
CA ASN A 110 20.28 28.32 -16.57
C ASN A 110 20.14 26.96 -15.87
N ALA A 111 20.15 25.89 -16.65
CA ALA A 111 20.06 24.53 -16.13
C ALA A 111 21.35 24.08 -15.43
N SER A 112 22.51 24.56 -15.90
CA SER A 112 23.83 24.21 -15.36
C SER A 112 23.93 24.49 -13.86
N VAL A 113 23.43 25.64 -13.39
CA VAL A 113 23.45 25.99 -11.96
C VAL A 113 22.60 25.04 -11.13
N ALA A 114 21.44 24.62 -11.64
CA ALA A 114 20.58 23.67 -10.93
C ALA A 114 21.22 22.28 -10.83
N ILE A 115 21.93 21.84 -11.87
CA ILE A 115 22.63 20.56 -11.91
C ILE A 115 23.83 20.54 -10.97
N VAL A 116 24.66 21.59 -10.96
CA VAL A 116 25.77 21.70 -10.01
C VAL A 116 25.25 21.67 -8.57
N LYS A 117 24.20 22.46 -8.28
CA LYS A 117 23.56 22.46 -6.97
C LYS A 117 23.01 21.09 -6.58
N TRP A 118 22.40 20.37 -7.52
CA TRP A 118 21.93 19.01 -7.30
C TRP A 118 23.07 18.08 -6.90
N HIS A 119 24.15 18.04 -7.68
CA HIS A 119 25.27 17.15 -7.42
C HIS A 119 25.90 17.42 -6.05
N ASN A 120 26.06 18.69 -5.69
CA ASN A 120 26.64 19.11 -4.41
C ASN A 120 25.80 18.71 -3.18
N LEU A 121 24.52 18.35 -3.34
CA LEU A 121 23.70 17.81 -2.25
C LEU A 121 24.01 16.34 -1.93
N PHE A 122 24.64 15.63 -2.86
CA PHE A 122 24.94 14.20 -2.75
C PHE A 122 26.44 13.91 -2.74
N ASP A 123 27.25 14.88 -3.17
CA ASP A 123 28.70 14.83 -3.07
C ASP A 123 29.14 14.91 -1.60
N ASN A 124 29.78 13.85 -1.12
CA ASN A 124 30.37 13.79 0.22
C ASN A 124 31.90 13.88 0.17
N GLU A 125 32.52 13.99 -1.03
CA GLU A 125 33.98 13.97 -1.19
C GLU A 125 34.67 15.15 -0.50
N LEU A 126 33.93 16.23 -0.21
CA LEU A 126 34.42 17.44 0.45
C LEU A 126 33.93 17.62 1.89
N ALA A 127 33.24 16.63 2.46
CA ALA A 127 32.72 16.73 3.83
C ALA A 127 33.83 16.91 4.88
N ASP A 128 35.05 16.41 4.59
CA ASP A 128 36.23 16.49 5.46
C ASP A 128 37.24 17.56 5.05
N ALA A 129 36.93 18.39 4.03
CA ALA A 129 37.91 19.31 3.44
C ALA A 129 38.48 20.32 4.46
N GLU A 130 37.66 20.83 5.37
CA GLU A 130 38.11 21.73 6.45
C GLU A 130 39.04 21.03 7.44
N GLU A 131 38.75 19.76 7.79
CA GLU A 131 39.60 18.96 8.66
C GLU A 131 40.95 18.65 8.00
N VAL A 132 40.94 18.31 6.71
CA VAL A 132 42.14 18.07 5.92
C VAL A 132 43.00 19.35 5.83
N ILE A 133 42.40 20.51 5.56
CA ILE A 133 43.09 21.81 5.56
C ILE A 133 43.71 22.07 6.94
N TRP A 134 42.96 21.84 8.01
CA TRP A 134 43.44 22.04 9.38
C TRP A 134 44.63 21.12 9.70
N ARG A 135 44.56 19.84 9.30
CA ARG A 135 45.65 18.88 9.47
C ARG A 135 46.90 19.32 8.71
N LEU A 136 46.76 19.69 7.43
CA LEU A 136 47.86 20.22 6.62
C LEU A 136 48.51 21.43 7.28
N GLN A 137 47.74 22.35 7.86
CA GLN A 137 48.27 23.55 8.53
C GLN A 137 49.01 23.26 9.84
N ARG A 138 48.72 22.16 10.53
CA ARG A 138 49.28 21.84 11.86
C ARG A 138 50.41 20.82 11.84
N GLU A 139 50.32 19.82 10.98
CA GLU A 139 51.28 18.72 10.91
C GLU A 139 52.55 19.19 10.20
N ASP A 140 53.72 18.78 10.72
CA ASP A 140 55.01 19.00 10.05
C ASP A 140 55.37 17.74 9.23
N PRO A 141 55.65 17.86 7.92
CA PRO A 141 56.01 16.72 7.09
C PRO A 141 57.25 15.97 7.59
N HIS A 142 58.13 16.61 8.36
CA HIS A 142 59.33 15.97 8.92
C HIS A 142 59.04 15.02 10.10
N ASP A 143 57.87 15.15 10.74
CA ASP A 143 57.48 14.32 11.89
C ASP A 143 56.90 12.96 11.47
N SER A 144 56.66 12.76 10.17
CA SER A 144 56.00 11.58 9.59
C SER A 144 56.94 10.78 8.69
N LEU A 145 56.62 9.50 8.48
CA LEU A 145 57.32 8.66 7.51
C LEU A 145 56.98 9.09 6.08
N ASP A 146 57.98 9.08 5.19
CA ASP A 146 57.85 9.41 3.76
C ASP A 146 56.63 8.78 3.07
N ALA A 147 56.34 7.50 3.35
CA ALA A 147 55.17 6.81 2.78
C ALA A 147 53.82 7.41 3.23
N VAL A 148 53.73 7.85 4.49
CA VAL A 148 52.52 8.48 5.05
C VAL A 148 52.32 9.87 4.46
N VAL A 149 53.42 10.60 4.26
CA VAL A 149 53.40 11.92 3.62
C VAL A 149 52.96 11.82 2.16
N GLU A 150 53.50 10.84 1.41
CA GLU A 150 53.13 10.57 0.02
C GLU A 150 51.65 10.19 -0.12
N GLU A 151 51.16 9.26 0.70
CA GLU A 151 49.76 8.83 0.70
C GLU A 151 48.82 9.99 1.05
N PHE A 152 49.12 10.73 2.12
CA PHE A 152 48.31 11.86 2.55
C PHE A 152 48.29 12.97 1.50
N GLY A 153 49.45 13.38 0.99
CA GLY A 153 49.58 14.40 -0.05
C GLY A 153 48.88 14.01 -1.36
N SER A 154 49.01 12.75 -1.78
CA SER A 154 48.28 12.23 -2.95
C SER A 154 46.76 12.29 -2.74
N SER A 155 46.27 11.95 -1.54
CA SER A 155 44.84 12.07 -1.23
C SER A 155 44.32 13.51 -1.25
N VAL A 156 45.18 14.49 -0.95
CA VAL A 156 44.86 15.92 -1.02
C VAL A 156 44.81 16.39 -2.47
N LEU A 157 45.73 15.93 -3.33
CA LEU A 157 45.70 16.22 -4.77
C LEU A 157 44.42 15.71 -5.44
N VAL A 158 43.98 14.50 -5.09
CA VAL A 158 42.68 13.96 -5.55
C VAL A 158 41.52 14.85 -5.08
N ARG A 159 41.55 15.35 -3.84
CA ARG A 159 40.51 16.29 -3.34
C ARG A 159 40.56 17.65 -4.04
N ILE A 160 41.73 18.15 -4.41
CA ILE A 160 41.88 19.40 -5.18
C ILE A 160 41.22 19.24 -6.55
N GLU A 161 41.51 18.13 -7.25
CA GLU A 161 40.91 17.83 -8.54
C GLU A 161 39.38 17.62 -8.43
N GLY A 162 38.93 16.80 -7.47
CA GLY A 162 37.51 16.57 -7.20
C GLY A 162 36.77 17.88 -6.90
N ALA A 163 37.29 18.71 -5.99
CA ALA A 163 36.71 20.02 -5.66
C ALA A 163 36.61 20.94 -6.88
N PHE A 164 37.62 20.92 -7.75
CA PHE A 164 37.60 21.70 -8.98
C PHE A 164 36.53 21.18 -9.95
N LEU A 165 36.48 19.88 -10.21
CA LEU A 165 35.53 19.26 -11.14
C LEU A 165 34.07 19.36 -10.66
N THR A 166 33.81 19.39 -9.36
CA THR A 166 32.45 19.60 -8.81
C THR A 166 32.06 21.07 -8.66
N GLY A 167 32.90 22.01 -9.10
CA GLY A 167 32.60 23.45 -9.08
C GLY A 167 32.86 24.14 -7.74
N HIS A 168 33.48 23.46 -6.77
CA HIS A 168 33.91 24.02 -5.49
C HIS A 168 35.29 24.70 -5.60
N PHE A 169 35.41 25.67 -6.52
CA PHE A 169 36.68 26.32 -6.85
C PHE A 169 37.40 26.93 -5.65
N HIS A 170 36.64 27.50 -4.70
CA HIS A 170 37.21 28.10 -3.49
C HIS A 170 37.80 27.06 -2.52
N ALA A 171 37.21 25.85 -2.46
CA ALA A 171 37.74 24.74 -1.68
C ALA A 171 39.02 24.20 -2.32
N ALA A 172 39.03 24.01 -3.65
CA ALA A 172 40.22 23.62 -4.40
C ALA A 172 41.37 24.63 -4.18
N ALA A 173 41.09 25.93 -4.28
CA ALA A 173 42.07 26.98 -4.02
C ALA A 173 42.63 26.96 -2.59
N SER A 174 41.79 26.66 -1.60
CA SER A 174 42.19 26.57 -0.19
C SER A 174 43.03 25.32 0.10
N LEU A 175 42.69 24.19 -0.53
CA LEU A 175 43.47 22.95 -0.46
C LEU A 175 44.84 23.10 -1.14
N ILE A 176 44.91 23.77 -2.30
CA ILE A 176 46.19 24.11 -2.96
C ILE A 176 47.06 24.95 -2.03
N ASP A 177 46.48 25.98 -1.40
CA ASP A 177 47.22 26.86 -0.49
C ASP A 177 47.72 26.12 0.76
N ALA A 178 46.86 25.27 1.34
CA ALA A 178 47.21 24.47 2.51
C ALA A 178 48.30 23.43 2.19
N LEU A 179 48.20 22.75 1.05
CA LEU A 179 49.20 21.79 0.59
C LEU A 179 50.53 22.47 0.26
N LEU A 180 50.51 23.62 -0.42
CA LEU A 180 51.70 24.40 -0.70
C LEU A 180 52.42 24.82 0.59
N GLN A 181 51.69 25.29 1.60
CA GLN A 181 52.27 25.64 2.90
C GLN A 181 52.84 24.43 3.65
N TYR A 182 52.22 23.26 3.51
CA TYR A 182 52.72 22.00 4.06
C TYR A 182 54.02 21.57 3.38
N LEU A 183 54.06 21.56 2.04
CA LEU A 183 55.24 21.21 1.26
C LEU A 183 56.40 22.21 1.44
N ARG A 184 56.08 23.50 1.63
CA ARG A 184 57.08 24.54 1.95
C ARG A 184 57.79 24.26 3.28
N ARG A 185 57.06 23.79 4.30
CA ARG A 185 57.66 23.37 5.59
C ARG A 185 58.59 22.16 5.43
N GLY A 186 58.27 21.27 4.49
CA GLY A 186 59.11 20.12 4.13
C GLY A 186 60.38 20.45 3.35
N GLY A 187 60.59 21.72 2.96
CA GLY A 187 61.87 22.20 2.42
C GLY A 187 62.20 21.80 0.97
N SER A 188 61.20 21.63 0.10
CA SER A 188 61.44 21.29 -1.32
C SER A 188 62.22 22.38 -2.07
N ALA A 189 63.23 21.96 -2.84
CA ALA A 189 64.03 22.84 -3.69
C ALA A 189 63.30 23.26 -4.98
N LEU A 190 62.17 22.62 -5.32
CA LEU A 190 61.39 22.90 -6.53
C LEU A 190 60.44 24.10 -6.36
N LEU A 191 60.20 24.56 -5.12
CA LEU A 191 59.38 25.74 -4.82
C LEU A 191 60.16 27.04 -5.05
N THR A 192 60.46 27.36 -6.30
CA THR A 192 61.06 28.63 -6.69
C THR A 192 60.03 29.77 -6.63
N ALA A 193 60.50 31.02 -6.60
CA ALA A 193 59.61 32.18 -6.65
C ALA A 193 58.71 32.19 -7.90
N GLU A 194 59.18 31.64 -9.03
CA GLU A 194 58.41 31.49 -10.26
C GLU A 194 57.29 30.46 -10.12
N VAL A 195 57.59 29.29 -9.53
CA VAL A 195 56.59 28.24 -9.25
C VAL A 195 55.54 28.72 -8.26
N GLU A 196 55.96 29.39 -7.18
CA GLU A 196 55.03 29.95 -6.20
C GLU A 196 54.16 31.06 -6.79
N THR A 197 54.69 31.87 -7.70
CA THR A 197 53.92 32.91 -8.41
C THR A 197 52.89 32.28 -9.35
N ALA A 198 53.27 31.24 -10.11
CA ALA A 198 52.35 30.52 -10.99
C ALA A 198 51.23 29.83 -10.19
N LEU A 199 51.55 29.17 -9.06
CA LEU A 199 50.54 28.60 -8.16
C LEU A 199 49.61 29.67 -7.56
N ALA A 200 50.15 30.84 -7.21
CA ALA A 200 49.34 31.97 -6.75
C ALA A 200 48.40 32.50 -7.85
N ASN A 201 48.81 32.48 -9.11
CA ASN A 201 47.97 32.83 -10.25
C ASN A 201 46.84 31.81 -10.45
N VAL A 202 47.12 30.50 -10.34
CA VAL A 202 46.09 29.45 -10.38
C VAL A 202 45.07 29.64 -9.26
N LYS A 203 45.53 29.89 -8.03
CA LYS A 203 44.65 30.21 -6.89
C LYS A 203 43.82 31.47 -7.15
N ARG A 204 44.41 32.51 -7.75
CA ARG A 204 43.69 33.73 -8.13
C ARG A 204 42.61 33.41 -9.16
N LEU A 205 42.90 32.60 -10.18
CA LEU A 205 41.90 32.17 -11.17
C LEU A 205 40.74 31.43 -10.49
N LEU A 206 41.01 30.49 -9.58
CA LEU A 206 39.96 29.73 -8.88
C LEU A 206 39.12 30.55 -7.89
N THR A 207 39.58 31.73 -7.47
CA THR A 207 38.86 32.61 -6.54
C THR A 207 38.04 33.69 -7.26
N VAL A 208 38.18 33.84 -8.58
CA VAL A 208 37.34 34.72 -9.39
C VAL A 208 35.93 34.15 -9.50
N SER A 209 34.94 34.93 -9.08
CA SER A 209 33.52 34.59 -9.27
C SER A 209 32.99 35.17 -10.57
N PHE A 210 32.31 34.35 -11.36
CA PHE A 210 31.59 34.78 -12.56
C PHE A 210 30.08 34.52 -12.40
N HIS A 211 29.25 35.44 -12.90
CA HIS A 211 27.78 35.40 -12.74
C HIS A 211 27.01 35.56 -14.05
N ASP A 212 27.71 35.92 -15.13
CA ASP A 212 27.17 36.05 -16.47
C ASP A 212 28.14 35.50 -17.55
N PRO A 213 27.66 35.23 -18.77
CA PRO A 213 28.50 34.69 -19.85
C PRO A 213 29.69 35.54 -20.25
N VAL A 214 29.66 36.86 -20.04
CA VAL A 214 30.77 37.76 -20.37
C VAL A 214 31.88 37.61 -19.33
N SER A 215 31.53 37.62 -18.05
CA SER A 215 32.48 37.40 -16.94
C SER A 215 33.15 36.02 -17.00
N HIS A 216 32.41 34.98 -17.43
CA HIS A 216 32.99 33.64 -17.64
C HIS A 216 33.95 33.62 -18.83
N ARG A 217 33.63 34.27 -19.94
CA ARG A 217 34.56 34.37 -21.07
C ARG A 217 35.86 35.06 -20.67
N GLN A 218 35.78 36.13 -19.90
CA GLN A 218 36.97 36.82 -19.37
C GLN A 218 37.80 35.93 -18.45
N TRP A 219 37.15 35.06 -17.66
CA TRP A 219 37.83 34.08 -16.82
C TRP A 219 38.56 33.01 -17.66
N VAL A 220 37.93 32.51 -18.74
CA VAL A 220 38.58 31.58 -19.67
C VAL A 220 39.73 32.25 -20.43
N GLU A 221 39.57 33.50 -20.86
CA GLU A 221 40.64 34.29 -21.50
C GLU A 221 41.83 34.46 -20.55
N ALA A 222 41.59 34.81 -19.29
CA ALA A 222 42.63 34.93 -18.26
C ALA A 222 43.34 33.60 -17.98
N ALA A 223 42.63 32.47 -18.00
CA ALA A 223 43.24 31.15 -17.88
C ALA A 223 44.10 30.84 -19.12
N ASN A 224 43.62 31.17 -20.33
CA ASN A 224 44.34 30.93 -21.58
C ASN A 224 45.63 31.74 -21.67
N ASP A 225 45.65 32.98 -21.19
CA ASP A 225 46.86 33.79 -21.09
C ASP A 225 47.89 33.16 -20.12
N GLU A 226 47.42 32.53 -19.04
CA GLU A 226 48.26 31.88 -18.03
C GLU A 226 48.84 30.52 -18.50
N VAL A 227 48.19 29.83 -19.45
CA VAL A 227 48.59 28.47 -19.90
C VAL A 227 50.04 28.41 -20.33
N GLN A 228 50.51 29.35 -21.15
CA GLN A 228 51.84 29.25 -21.77
C GLN A 228 52.95 29.44 -20.73
N ASP A 229 52.80 30.41 -19.84
CA ASP A 229 53.77 30.72 -18.79
C ASP A 229 53.79 29.62 -17.72
N SER A 230 52.60 29.22 -17.24
CA SER A 230 52.47 28.12 -16.28
C SER A 230 52.96 26.78 -16.84
N ARG A 231 52.75 26.50 -18.13
CA ARG A 231 53.25 25.26 -18.76
C ARG A 231 54.77 25.19 -18.76
N ILE A 232 55.47 26.28 -19.06
CA ILE A 232 56.94 26.31 -19.04
C ILE A 232 57.42 26.11 -17.61
N ILE A 233 56.90 26.89 -16.67
CA ILE A 233 57.32 26.88 -15.26
C ILE A 233 57.04 25.51 -14.60
N PHE A 234 55.81 24.99 -14.72
CA PHE A 234 55.43 23.73 -14.10
C PHE A 234 56.09 22.50 -14.74
N LEU A 235 56.25 22.44 -16.07
CA LEU A 235 56.96 21.32 -16.71
C LEU A 235 58.44 21.27 -16.35
N HIS A 236 59.08 22.43 -16.15
CA HIS A 236 60.47 22.48 -15.66
C HIS A 236 60.59 21.96 -14.22
N ALA A 237 59.63 22.31 -13.35
CA ALA A 237 59.58 21.79 -11.98
C ALA A 237 59.30 20.28 -11.93
N SER A 238 58.36 19.76 -12.74
CA SER A 238 58.04 18.33 -12.78
C SER A 238 59.14 17.47 -13.43
N ARG A 239 59.93 18.01 -14.37
CA ARG A 239 61.06 17.31 -15.01
C ARG A 239 62.35 17.29 -14.19
N GLY A 240 62.53 18.22 -13.25
CA GLY A 240 63.64 18.20 -12.28
C GLY A 240 63.72 16.92 -11.45
N ASN A 241 62.65 16.11 -11.48
CA ASN A 241 62.48 14.84 -10.81
C ASN A 241 62.99 13.61 -11.61
N GLN A 242 63.17 13.74 -12.94
CA GLN A 242 63.49 12.61 -13.84
C GLN A 242 64.96 12.56 -14.33
N SER A 243 65.76 13.60 -14.11
CA SER A 243 67.14 13.67 -14.61
C SER A 243 68.19 12.93 -13.75
N GLY A 244 67.80 11.82 -13.11
CA GLY A 244 68.66 11.01 -12.24
C GLY A 244 69.27 9.76 -12.88
N TYR A 245 68.99 9.49 -14.16
CA TYR A 245 69.60 8.40 -14.92
C TYR A 245 70.32 8.99 -16.13
N ASP A 246 71.55 9.45 -15.93
CA ASP A 246 72.68 9.20 -16.83
C ASP A 246 73.96 9.84 -16.27
N ASP A 247 75.00 8.99 -16.17
CA ASP A 247 76.43 9.23 -15.93
C ASP A 247 76.97 9.71 -14.56
N ASP A 248 77.55 8.72 -13.85
CA ASP A 248 78.80 8.73 -13.07
C ASP A 248 79.41 10.10 -12.67
N SER A 249 79.32 10.46 -11.39
CA SER A 249 80.46 10.47 -10.44
C SER A 249 80.16 11.20 -9.11
N GLY A 250 80.45 10.52 -8.00
CA GLY A 250 80.77 11.01 -6.66
C GLY A 250 80.15 12.29 -6.08
N SER A 251 79.50 12.12 -4.91
CA SER A 251 79.23 13.13 -3.86
C SER A 251 78.02 14.04 -4.04
N GLY A 252 76.87 13.57 -3.56
CA GLY A 252 75.72 14.40 -3.21
C GLY A 252 74.47 13.56 -2.95
N SER A 253 74.04 13.50 -1.70
CA SER A 253 72.75 12.95 -1.28
C SER A 253 71.59 13.74 -1.92
N GLY A 254 71.18 13.37 -3.13
CA GLY A 254 70.14 14.09 -3.88
C GLY A 254 69.31 13.16 -4.75
N GLY A 255 68.73 12.11 -4.15
CA GLY A 255 67.55 11.48 -4.73
C GLY A 255 66.35 12.41 -4.52
N ALA A 256 65.43 12.50 -5.48
CA ALA A 256 64.25 13.33 -5.32
C ALA A 256 63.43 12.89 -4.09
N THR A 257 63.20 13.83 -3.16
CA THR A 257 62.48 13.55 -1.92
C THR A 257 60.99 13.31 -2.21
N VAL A 258 60.25 12.68 -1.28
CA VAL A 258 58.78 12.57 -1.40
C VAL A 258 58.13 13.95 -1.53
N ILE A 259 58.66 14.96 -0.83
CA ILE A 259 58.18 16.34 -0.92
C ILE A 259 58.38 16.90 -2.33
N ASP A 260 59.53 16.65 -2.96
CA ASP A 260 59.79 17.09 -4.35
C ASP A 260 58.85 16.41 -5.35
N ARG A 261 58.51 15.13 -5.15
CA ARG A 261 57.48 14.43 -5.95
C ARG A 261 56.12 15.09 -5.81
N LEU A 262 55.66 15.33 -4.58
CA LEU A 262 54.36 15.97 -4.31
C LEU A 262 54.30 17.42 -4.83
N VAL A 263 55.41 18.18 -4.82
CA VAL A 263 55.48 19.50 -5.46
C VAL A 263 55.34 19.37 -6.97
N GLY A 264 56.02 18.40 -7.57
CA GLY A 264 55.89 18.08 -9.00
C GLY A 264 54.46 17.71 -9.40
N ASP A 265 53.78 16.93 -8.56
CA ASP A 265 52.39 16.51 -8.78
C ASP A 265 51.40 17.66 -8.55
N LEU A 266 51.61 18.52 -7.54
CA LEU A 266 50.82 19.74 -7.34
C LEU A 266 50.94 20.69 -8.54
N CYS A 267 52.15 20.83 -9.10
CA CYS A 267 52.36 21.61 -10.32
C CYS A 267 51.64 20.98 -11.53
N ALA A 268 51.66 19.66 -11.65
CA ALA A 268 50.95 18.94 -12.71
C ALA A 268 49.43 19.10 -12.57
N THR A 269 48.85 18.88 -11.39
CA THR A 269 47.43 19.10 -11.12
C THR A 269 47.02 20.54 -11.37
N SER A 270 47.84 21.51 -10.98
CA SER A 270 47.57 22.95 -11.22
C SER A 270 47.62 23.30 -12.71
N LEU A 271 48.54 22.71 -13.47
CA LEU A 271 48.58 22.84 -14.92
C LEU A 271 47.34 22.21 -15.57
N ASP A 272 46.95 21.02 -15.12
CA ASP A 272 45.74 20.32 -15.59
C ASP A 272 44.49 21.17 -15.34
N ILE A 273 44.37 21.82 -14.17
CA ILE A 273 43.28 22.77 -13.88
C ILE A 273 43.20 23.89 -14.91
N ILE A 274 44.31 24.60 -15.20
CA ILE A 274 44.31 25.68 -16.20
C ILE A 274 43.96 25.13 -17.59
N LEU A 275 44.51 23.96 -17.95
CA LEU A 275 44.21 23.32 -19.22
C LEU A 275 42.71 23.00 -19.31
N ILE A 276 42.10 22.43 -18.28
CA ILE A 276 40.67 22.12 -18.26
C ILE A 276 39.82 23.35 -18.55
N ILE A 277 40.13 24.48 -17.91
CA ILE A 277 39.38 25.74 -18.09
C ILE A 277 39.37 26.19 -19.56
N THR A 278 40.45 25.92 -20.28
CA THR A 278 40.67 26.41 -21.66
C THR A 278 40.26 25.41 -22.74
N LYS A 279 39.87 24.19 -22.36
CA LYS A 279 39.57 23.09 -23.28
C LYS A 279 38.07 22.82 -23.40
N ASP A 280 37.72 22.00 -24.38
CA ASP A 280 36.34 21.65 -24.67
C ASP A 280 35.85 20.46 -23.83
N ALA A 281 34.55 20.16 -23.93
CA ALA A 281 33.93 19.04 -23.24
C ALA A 281 34.53 17.66 -23.59
N LYS A 282 35.19 17.53 -24.76
CA LYS A 282 35.86 16.28 -25.14
C LYS A 282 37.04 16.01 -24.22
N TRP A 283 37.89 17.00 -24.02
CA TRP A 283 39.05 16.87 -23.14
C TRP A 283 38.64 16.65 -21.69
N MET A 284 37.59 17.34 -21.23
CA MET A 284 37.00 17.11 -19.90
C MET A 284 36.56 15.66 -19.71
N CYS A 285 35.93 15.07 -20.73
CA CYS A 285 35.51 13.67 -20.70
C CYS A 285 36.70 12.73 -20.60
N GLU A 286 37.74 12.93 -21.42
CA GLU A 286 38.98 12.13 -21.38
C GLU A 286 39.60 12.17 -19.98
N ARG A 287 39.72 13.37 -19.39
CA ARG A 287 40.28 13.54 -18.04
C ARG A 287 39.44 12.86 -16.95
N CYS A 288 38.12 12.98 -17.01
CA CYS A 288 37.23 12.32 -16.04
C CYS A 288 37.32 10.80 -16.15
N CYS A 289 37.44 10.24 -17.36
CA CYS A 289 37.65 8.80 -17.55
C CYS A 289 39.01 8.34 -17.02
N ASP A 290 40.08 9.08 -17.33
CA ASP A 290 41.45 8.78 -16.89
C ASP A 290 41.59 8.81 -15.37
N SER A 291 40.87 9.73 -14.72
CA SER A 291 40.89 9.91 -13.25
C SER A 291 39.82 9.08 -12.53
N HIS A 292 39.15 8.17 -13.25
CA HIS A 292 38.09 7.29 -12.72
C HIS A 292 36.88 8.01 -12.08
N HIS A 293 36.60 9.25 -12.47
CA HIS A 293 35.38 9.96 -12.06
C HIS A 293 34.13 9.40 -12.74
N THR A 294 32.98 9.58 -12.11
CA THR A 294 31.68 9.12 -12.63
C THR A 294 31.17 10.00 -13.77
N ALA A 295 30.20 9.49 -14.55
CA ALA A 295 29.55 10.30 -15.56
C ALA A 295 28.78 11.49 -14.95
N THR A 296 28.31 11.39 -13.70
CA THR A 296 27.67 12.50 -12.99
C THR A 296 28.65 13.59 -12.57
N ALA A 297 29.89 13.22 -12.22
CA ALA A 297 30.97 14.18 -12.01
C ALA A 297 31.34 14.89 -13.32
N PHE A 298 31.40 14.16 -14.45
CA PHE A 298 31.58 14.79 -15.77
C PHE A 298 30.44 15.76 -16.12
N LEU A 299 29.19 15.37 -15.91
CA LEU A 299 28.02 16.23 -16.13
C LEU A 299 28.14 17.52 -15.31
N THR A 300 28.53 17.40 -14.05
CA THR A 300 28.74 18.54 -13.15
C THR A 300 29.89 19.42 -13.60
N ALA A 301 31.04 18.84 -13.96
CA ALA A 301 32.21 19.57 -14.44
C ALA A 301 31.93 20.37 -15.72
N VAL A 302 31.19 19.77 -16.66
CA VAL A 302 30.73 20.47 -17.86
C VAL A 302 29.81 21.64 -17.49
N CYS A 303 28.89 21.44 -16.54
CA CYS A 303 27.99 22.48 -16.07
C CYS A 303 28.67 23.54 -15.19
N ALA A 304 29.77 23.25 -14.51
CA ALA A 304 30.45 24.19 -13.64
C ALA A 304 31.53 25.01 -14.37
N ILE A 305 32.24 24.39 -15.31
CA ILE A 305 33.46 24.94 -15.91
C ILE A 305 33.26 25.30 -17.38
N VAL A 306 32.79 24.34 -18.18
CA VAL A 306 32.78 24.48 -19.65
C VAL A 306 31.59 25.32 -20.13
N GLU A 307 30.39 25.02 -19.64
CA GLU A 307 29.13 25.62 -20.08
C GLU A 307 28.24 26.01 -18.87
N PRO A 308 28.65 26.99 -18.03
CA PRO A 308 27.94 27.36 -16.80
C PRO A 308 26.63 28.12 -16.97
N TYR A 309 26.22 28.39 -18.21
CA TYR A 309 24.97 29.06 -18.56
C TYR A 309 24.16 28.30 -19.61
N ALA A 310 24.33 26.96 -19.67
CA ALA A 310 23.64 26.15 -20.65
C ALA A 310 22.14 25.97 -20.32
N SER A 311 21.34 25.91 -21.39
CA SER A 311 19.97 25.40 -21.34
C SER A 311 19.97 23.90 -21.11
N LEU A 312 18.81 23.36 -20.71
CA LEU A 312 18.67 21.93 -20.47
C LEU A 312 18.90 21.10 -21.76
N GLU A 313 18.45 21.58 -22.92
CA GLU A 313 18.71 20.93 -24.22
C GLU A 313 20.21 20.85 -24.51
N ARG A 314 20.95 21.93 -24.23
CA ARG A 314 22.40 21.98 -24.44
C ARG A 314 23.13 21.00 -23.52
N VAL A 315 22.73 20.92 -22.25
CA VAL A 315 23.27 19.95 -21.29
C VAL A 315 22.99 18.51 -21.75
N TYR A 316 21.75 18.21 -22.15
CA TYR A 316 21.37 16.89 -22.67
C TYR A 316 22.24 16.49 -23.87
N SER A 317 22.41 17.39 -24.85
CA SER A 317 23.23 17.15 -26.04
C SER A 317 24.69 16.85 -25.70
N LEU A 318 25.27 17.58 -24.73
CA LEU A 318 26.64 17.37 -24.29
C LEU A 318 26.77 16.04 -23.55
N PHE A 319 25.90 15.75 -22.58
CA PHE A 319 25.95 14.51 -21.83
C PHE A 319 25.76 13.29 -22.72
N GLY A 320 24.73 13.29 -23.58
CA GLY A 320 24.42 12.20 -24.51
C GLY A 320 25.54 11.90 -25.51
N LYS A 321 26.38 12.89 -25.85
CA LYS A 321 27.51 12.68 -26.75
C LYS A 321 28.67 11.90 -26.12
N TYR A 322 28.84 11.98 -24.80
CA TYR A 322 30.04 11.49 -24.10
C TYR A 322 29.78 10.38 -23.08
N VAL A 323 28.55 10.24 -22.60
CA VAL A 323 28.16 9.26 -21.56
C VAL A 323 28.50 7.81 -21.90
N ASP A 324 28.49 7.45 -23.18
CA ASP A 324 28.86 6.09 -23.65
C ASP A 324 30.29 5.70 -23.30
N ASN A 325 31.18 6.66 -23.01
CA ASN A 325 32.55 6.37 -22.57
C ASN A 325 32.62 5.67 -21.20
N TRP A 326 31.56 5.77 -20.38
CA TRP A 326 31.45 5.06 -19.10
C TRP A 326 30.62 3.77 -19.20
N SER A 327 30.10 3.42 -20.37
CA SER A 327 29.22 2.26 -20.59
C SER A 327 29.92 0.90 -20.47
N SER A 328 31.25 0.86 -20.41
CA SER A 328 32.06 -0.35 -20.18
C SER A 328 32.06 -0.83 -18.72
N ASN A 329 31.58 -0.03 -17.77
CA ASN A 329 31.42 -0.41 -16.36
C ASN A 329 30.02 -1.00 -16.12
N GLU A 330 29.90 -2.33 -16.20
CA GLU A 330 28.65 -3.12 -16.31
C GLU A 330 27.55 -2.86 -15.22
N GLY A 331 27.85 -2.15 -14.12
CA GLY A 331 26.91 -1.95 -13.00
C GLY A 331 26.05 -0.66 -13.03
N SER A 332 26.48 0.39 -13.75
CA SER A 332 25.87 1.73 -13.66
C SER A 332 25.17 2.21 -14.94
N GLN A 333 25.13 1.38 -15.99
CA GLN A 333 24.57 1.77 -17.29
C GLN A 333 23.10 2.22 -17.21
N TRP A 334 22.28 1.48 -16.45
CA TRP A 334 20.86 1.83 -16.23
C TRP A 334 20.68 3.22 -15.62
N TYR A 335 21.58 3.61 -14.71
CA TYR A 335 21.52 4.89 -13.99
C TYR A 335 21.77 6.05 -14.96
N TYR A 336 22.78 5.93 -15.82
CA TYR A 336 23.10 6.97 -16.80
C TYR A 336 22.05 7.09 -17.90
N GLN A 337 21.42 5.97 -18.31
CA GLN A 337 20.27 6.01 -19.21
C GLN A 337 19.07 6.74 -18.60
N CYS A 338 18.79 6.53 -17.31
CA CYS A 338 17.77 7.29 -16.59
C CYS A 338 18.08 8.79 -16.54
N ILE A 339 19.33 9.17 -16.29
CA ILE A 339 19.77 10.58 -16.31
C ILE A 339 19.51 11.20 -17.70
N LEU A 340 19.85 10.51 -18.79
CA LEU A 340 19.59 10.99 -20.15
C LEU A 340 18.09 11.22 -20.40
N ALA A 341 17.24 10.28 -19.97
CA ALA A 341 15.80 10.40 -20.12
C ALA A 341 15.25 11.65 -19.40
N VAL A 342 15.75 11.93 -18.19
CA VAL A 342 15.35 13.10 -17.38
C VAL A 342 15.87 14.41 -17.98
N LEU A 343 17.13 14.45 -18.45
CA LEU A 343 17.71 15.66 -19.04
C LEU A 343 17.08 16.05 -20.39
N ARG A 344 16.45 15.11 -21.09
CA ARG A 344 15.81 15.36 -22.40
C ARG A 344 14.52 16.17 -22.30
N VAL A 345 13.94 16.31 -21.11
CA VAL A 345 12.63 16.90 -20.88
C VAL A 345 12.61 18.39 -21.23
N SER A 346 11.62 18.84 -21.99
CA SER A 346 11.47 20.27 -22.35
C SER A 346 10.27 20.95 -21.67
N SER A 347 9.32 20.16 -21.17
CA SER A 347 8.09 20.62 -20.53
C SER A 347 7.67 19.71 -19.37
N VAL A 348 6.75 20.18 -18.53
CA VAL A 348 6.19 19.36 -17.43
C VAL A 348 5.52 18.09 -17.99
N ALA A 349 4.83 18.19 -19.12
CA ALA A 349 4.19 17.03 -19.76
C ALA A 349 5.20 15.97 -20.22
N ASP A 350 6.36 16.39 -20.77
CA ASP A 350 7.42 15.46 -21.21
C ASP A 350 7.99 14.65 -20.03
N MET A 351 7.93 15.18 -18.80
CA MET A 351 8.38 14.46 -17.61
C MET A 351 7.58 13.17 -17.38
N VAL A 352 6.31 13.11 -17.78
CA VAL A 352 5.51 11.87 -17.71
C VAL A 352 6.13 10.78 -18.59
N MET A 353 6.56 11.14 -19.79
CA MET A 353 7.21 10.20 -20.72
C MET A 353 8.61 9.82 -20.25
N ALA A 354 9.38 10.77 -19.71
CA ALA A 354 10.68 10.47 -19.10
C ALA A 354 10.55 9.49 -17.92
N MET A 355 9.55 9.65 -17.05
CA MET A 355 9.29 8.70 -15.96
C MET A 355 8.86 7.33 -16.47
N HIS A 356 8.15 7.26 -17.60
CA HIS A 356 7.84 6.00 -18.25
C HIS A 356 9.12 5.30 -18.75
N GLU A 357 10.01 6.03 -19.41
CA GLU A 357 11.31 5.50 -19.87
C GLU A 357 12.20 5.05 -18.70
N VAL A 358 12.29 5.84 -17.62
CA VAL A 358 12.99 5.46 -16.39
C VAL A 358 12.45 4.16 -15.80
N ALA A 359 11.13 3.99 -15.76
CA ALA A 359 10.52 2.76 -15.27
C ALA A 359 10.82 1.54 -16.17
N THR A 360 10.84 1.73 -17.49
CA THR A 360 11.23 0.68 -18.45
C THR A 360 12.69 0.26 -18.25
N ILE A 361 13.63 1.23 -18.21
CA ILE A 361 15.05 0.98 -17.96
C ILE A 361 15.26 0.24 -16.63
N ALA A 362 14.58 0.69 -15.57
CA ALA A 362 14.66 0.06 -14.25
C ALA A 362 14.13 -1.38 -14.26
N ALA A 363 13.05 -1.66 -14.99
CA ALA A 363 12.47 -3.00 -15.08
C ALA A 363 13.38 -3.99 -15.84
N GLU A 364 14.09 -3.53 -16.86
CA GLU A 364 15.06 -4.33 -17.63
C GLU A 364 16.33 -4.61 -16.83
N ALA A 365 16.84 -3.62 -16.09
CA ALA A 365 18.06 -3.74 -15.31
C ALA A 365 17.89 -4.51 -13.98
N LEU A 366 16.68 -4.55 -13.42
CA LEU A 366 16.37 -5.18 -12.13
C LEU A 366 15.29 -6.27 -12.29
N PRO A 367 15.58 -7.40 -12.99
CA PRO A 367 14.60 -8.45 -13.22
C PRO A 367 14.09 -9.06 -11.90
N HIS A 368 12.85 -9.56 -11.91
CA HIS A 368 12.27 -10.17 -10.71
C HIS A 368 13.11 -11.36 -10.26
N ALA A 369 13.46 -11.42 -8.98
CA ALA A 369 13.89 -12.68 -8.39
C ALA A 369 12.74 -13.70 -8.58
N PRO A 370 13.00 -14.90 -9.14
CA PRO A 370 11.98 -15.92 -9.27
C PRO A 370 11.46 -16.28 -7.87
N ALA A 371 10.15 -16.36 -7.73
CA ALA A 371 9.51 -16.74 -6.48
C ALA A 371 10.04 -18.12 -6.04
N LEU A 372 10.72 -18.19 -4.89
CA LEU A 372 11.14 -19.44 -4.27
C LEU A 372 9.89 -20.32 -4.02
N PRO A 373 9.92 -21.62 -4.37
CA PRO A 373 8.82 -22.53 -4.09
C PRO A 373 8.79 -22.84 -2.58
N SER A 374 7.79 -22.33 -1.85
CA SER A 374 7.62 -22.60 -0.42
C SER A 374 6.74 -23.85 -0.20
N THR A 375 7.35 -24.86 0.40
CA THR A 375 6.73 -26.06 0.96
C THR A 375 5.65 -25.72 1.99
N LEU A 376 4.47 -26.31 1.83
CA LEU A 376 3.36 -26.31 2.79
C LEU A 376 3.75 -27.11 4.05
N GLY A 377 3.82 -26.44 5.20
CA GLY A 377 3.84 -27.09 6.52
C GLY A 377 2.59 -26.67 7.30
N ASN A 378 1.74 -27.64 7.61
CA ASN A 378 0.67 -27.57 8.60
C ASN A 378 1.27 -27.46 10.03
N GLU A 379 0.40 -27.16 11.01
CA GLU A 379 0.59 -27.14 12.47
C GLU A 379 0.80 -25.72 13.04
N GLU A 380 0.17 -25.26 14.12
CA GLU A 380 -0.67 -25.88 15.14
C GLU A 380 -1.45 -24.81 15.94
N ALA A 381 -2.29 -25.25 16.88
CA ALA A 381 -3.35 -24.52 17.56
C ALA A 381 -2.93 -23.51 18.67
N TYR A 382 -3.82 -22.54 18.90
CA TYR A 382 -4.07 -21.61 20.03
C TYR A 382 -3.22 -21.68 21.31
N ASP A 383 -2.96 -20.48 21.90
CA ASP A 383 -3.49 -20.17 23.25
C ASP A 383 -3.71 -18.65 23.43
N CYS A 384 -4.83 -18.29 24.04
CA CYS A 384 -5.26 -16.91 24.30
C CYS A 384 -5.12 -16.59 25.78
N ASP A 385 -4.36 -15.55 26.14
CA ASP A 385 -4.54 -14.88 27.43
C ASP A 385 -4.44 -13.35 27.30
N ASN A 386 -5.42 -12.70 27.93
CA ASN A 386 -5.68 -11.25 27.92
C ASN A 386 -4.56 -10.42 28.55
N ASN A 387 -4.32 -9.22 28.00
CA ASN A 387 -4.33 -7.96 28.77
C ASN A 387 -4.35 -6.72 27.86
N ASP A 388 -5.08 -5.71 28.32
CA ASP A 388 -5.34 -4.42 27.69
C ASP A 388 -4.07 -3.60 27.39
N ALA A 389 -3.89 -3.20 26.14
CA ALA A 389 -3.25 -1.94 25.73
C ALA A 389 -3.52 -1.65 24.24
N ASP A 390 -3.89 -0.41 23.92
CA ASP A 390 -4.11 0.11 22.57
C ASP A 390 -2.80 0.20 21.74
N GLU A 391 -2.22 -0.94 21.37
CA GLU A 391 -1.15 -1.04 20.37
C GLU A 391 -1.41 -2.17 19.38
N ASP A 392 -1.29 -1.84 18.10
CA ASP A 392 -1.12 -2.70 16.93
C ASP A 392 -1.86 -4.03 16.87
N SER A 393 -2.96 -4.02 16.09
CA SER A 393 -3.59 -5.22 15.53
C SER A 393 -2.75 -5.86 14.43
N ASP A 394 -1.52 -6.26 14.75
CA ASP A 394 -0.68 -7.13 13.93
C ASP A 394 -0.81 -8.57 14.46
N THR A 395 -1.94 -9.23 14.23
CA THR A 395 -1.97 -10.70 14.25
C THR A 395 -1.37 -11.21 12.95
N VAL A 396 -0.07 -10.97 12.79
CA VAL A 396 0.78 -11.49 11.74
C VAL A 396 1.45 -12.73 12.32
N SER A 397 1.44 -13.85 11.59
CA SER A 397 2.14 -15.07 12.02
C SER A 397 3.58 -14.74 12.47
N LEU A 398 4.07 -15.37 13.54
CA LEU A 398 5.42 -15.14 14.09
C LEU A 398 6.52 -15.27 13.03
N SER A 399 6.29 -16.06 11.98
CA SER A 399 7.17 -16.21 10.80
C SER A 399 7.13 -15.01 9.83
N ALA A 400 5.98 -14.33 9.71
CA ALA A 400 5.84 -13.13 8.92
C ALA A 400 6.33 -11.87 9.67
N ILE A 401 6.30 -11.86 11.01
CA ILE A 401 6.96 -10.82 11.83
C ILE A 401 8.48 -10.91 11.70
N THR A 402 9.05 -12.12 11.77
CA THR A 402 10.51 -12.33 11.58
C THR A 402 10.98 -12.07 10.14
N ALA A 403 10.12 -12.24 9.14
CA ALA A 403 10.42 -11.89 7.75
C ALA A 403 10.24 -10.40 7.45
N ALA A 404 9.24 -9.73 8.05
CA ALA A 404 9.02 -8.28 7.92
C ALA A 404 10.06 -7.42 8.67
N ALA A 405 10.69 -7.99 9.71
CA ALA A 405 11.79 -7.37 10.46
C ALA A 405 13.13 -7.36 9.72
N LYS A 406 13.29 -8.14 8.64
CA LYS A 406 14.51 -8.11 7.83
C LYS A 406 14.49 -6.89 6.90
N PRO A 407 15.60 -6.11 6.84
CA PRO A 407 15.69 -5.01 5.89
C PRO A 407 15.54 -5.54 4.44
N PRO A 408 14.81 -4.83 3.57
CA PRO A 408 14.68 -5.22 2.17
C PRO A 408 16.05 -5.31 1.49
N SER A 409 16.19 -6.20 0.51
CA SER A 409 17.40 -6.24 -0.31
C SER A 409 17.61 -4.91 -1.06
N ALA A 410 18.86 -4.52 -1.33
CA ALA A 410 19.15 -3.29 -2.06
C ALA A 410 18.42 -3.20 -3.42
N ALA A 411 18.33 -4.32 -4.14
CA ALA A 411 17.60 -4.38 -5.41
C ALA A 411 16.08 -4.17 -5.24
N THR A 412 15.48 -4.75 -4.19
CA THR A 412 14.05 -4.54 -3.87
C THR A 412 13.78 -3.08 -3.49
N THR A 413 14.64 -2.51 -2.66
CA THR A 413 14.60 -1.11 -2.23
C THR A 413 14.69 -0.18 -3.42
N ARG A 414 15.72 -0.34 -4.25
CA ARG A 414 15.91 0.44 -5.49
C ARG A 414 14.69 0.40 -6.38
N ARG A 415 14.19 -0.80 -6.66
CA ARG A 415 13.02 -0.98 -7.52
C ARG A 415 11.78 -0.28 -6.96
N PHE A 416 11.56 -0.39 -5.65
CA PHE A 416 10.43 0.30 -5.00
C PHE A 416 10.58 1.81 -5.08
N VAL A 417 11.77 2.35 -4.79
CA VAL A 417 12.03 3.80 -4.85
C VAL A 417 11.85 4.33 -6.26
N LEU A 418 12.39 3.65 -7.28
CA LEU A 418 12.23 4.05 -8.69
C LEU A 418 10.77 3.95 -9.17
N ALA A 419 10.05 2.90 -8.81
CA ALA A 419 8.63 2.78 -9.13
C ALA A 419 7.78 3.86 -8.43
N SER A 420 8.11 4.17 -7.16
CA SER A 420 7.48 5.25 -6.41
C SER A 420 7.74 6.60 -7.06
N MET A 421 9.00 6.89 -7.40
CA MET A 421 9.39 8.12 -8.09
C MET A 421 8.63 8.24 -9.41
N ALA A 422 8.73 7.25 -10.29
CA ALA A 422 8.08 7.30 -11.60
C ALA A 422 6.56 7.51 -11.50
N ALA A 423 5.88 6.79 -10.61
CA ALA A 423 4.44 6.90 -10.43
C ALA A 423 4.01 8.27 -9.88
N HIS A 424 4.66 8.76 -8.82
CA HIS A 424 4.26 10.02 -8.18
C HIS A 424 4.67 11.25 -8.99
N ILE A 425 5.83 11.22 -9.64
CA ILE A 425 6.27 12.31 -10.53
C ILE A 425 5.37 12.37 -11.77
N ALA A 426 5.04 11.22 -12.38
CA ALA A 426 4.07 11.19 -13.47
C ALA A 426 2.69 11.69 -13.02
N ASP A 427 2.24 11.36 -11.81
CA ASP A 427 0.98 11.90 -11.26
C ASP A 427 1.01 13.42 -11.07
N LEU A 428 2.12 13.97 -10.57
CA LEU A 428 2.28 15.42 -10.39
C LEU A 428 2.30 16.17 -11.72
N CYS A 429 2.97 15.60 -12.72
CA CYS A 429 3.21 16.23 -14.01
C CYS A 429 2.07 16.00 -15.02
N ALA A 430 1.26 14.96 -14.82
CA ALA A 430 0.06 14.76 -15.60
C ALA A 430 -1.02 15.80 -15.24
N PRO A 431 -1.87 16.21 -16.20
CA PRO A 431 -3.01 17.08 -15.93
C PRO A 431 -3.87 16.56 -14.78
N SER A 432 -4.25 17.46 -13.87
CA SER A 432 -4.92 17.15 -12.60
C SER A 432 -6.22 16.36 -12.75
N VAL A 433 -6.88 16.53 -13.88
CA VAL A 433 -8.19 15.96 -14.16
C VAL A 433 -8.22 15.72 -15.66
N VAL A 434 -7.67 14.58 -16.08
CA VAL A 434 -7.77 14.13 -17.46
C VAL A 434 -6.95 15.04 -18.39
N ALA A 435 -6.42 14.46 -19.43
CA ALA A 435 -6.02 15.20 -20.61
C ALA A 435 -6.97 16.38 -20.89
N THR A 436 -6.45 17.61 -20.87
CA THR A 436 -7.28 18.82 -21.06
C THR A 436 -7.87 18.87 -22.47
N SER A 437 -7.41 17.97 -23.34
CA SER A 437 -7.89 17.70 -24.68
C SER A 437 -7.72 16.22 -25.04
N ALA A 438 -8.40 15.73 -26.09
CA ALA A 438 -8.21 14.36 -26.58
C ALA A 438 -6.77 14.05 -27.00
N ALA A 439 -5.97 15.05 -27.37
CA ALA A 439 -4.57 14.88 -27.79
C ALA A 439 -3.68 14.42 -26.62
N GLU A 440 -3.99 14.81 -25.39
CA GLU A 440 -3.18 14.53 -24.19
C GLU A 440 -3.60 13.23 -23.48
N ILE A 441 -4.60 12.49 -24.00
CA ILE A 441 -5.16 11.30 -23.32
C ILE A 441 -4.10 10.22 -23.09
N HIS A 442 -3.10 10.15 -23.98
CA HIS A 442 -1.97 9.25 -23.86
C HIS A 442 -1.15 9.48 -22.58
N LEU A 443 -1.00 10.73 -22.12
CA LEU A 443 -0.31 11.04 -20.86
C LEU A 443 -1.04 10.46 -19.65
N THR A 444 -2.37 10.43 -19.69
CA THR A 444 -3.19 9.82 -18.62
C THR A 444 -2.98 8.30 -18.59
N PHE A 445 -2.88 7.65 -19.75
CA PHE A 445 -2.59 6.22 -19.83
C PHE A 445 -1.18 5.88 -19.32
N CYS A 446 -0.15 6.60 -19.77
CA CYS A 446 1.21 6.41 -19.27
C CYS A 446 1.31 6.61 -17.76
N ARG A 447 0.68 7.67 -17.22
CA ARG A 447 0.57 7.89 -15.76
C ARG A 447 -0.09 6.68 -15.05
N ASN A 448 -1.20 6.18 -15.57
CA ASN A 448 -1.93 5.06 -14.97
C ASN A 448 -1.15 3.74 -15.02
N GLU A 449 -0.39 3.50 -16.10
CA GLU A 449 0.50 2.36 -16.22
C GLU A 449 1.57 2.39 -15.12
N LEU A 450 2.20 3.55 -14.89
CA LEU A 450 3.22 3.72 -13.85
C LEU A 450 2.63 3.58 -12.44
N ILE A 451 1.47 4.19 -12.18
CA ILE A 451 0.76 4.01 -10.92
C ILE A 451 0.45 2.54 -10.71
N THR A 452 -0.16 1.86 -11.67
CA THR A 452 -0.51 0.44 -11.54
C THR A 452 0.73 -0.44 -11.32
N ALA A 453 1.85 -0.15 -12.00
CA ALA A 453 3.12 -0.84 -11.79
C ALA A 453 3.64 -0.67 -10.36
N TYR A 454 3.55 0.54 -9.80
CA TYR A 454 3.89 0.81 -8.40
C TYR A 454 2.94 0.08 -7.44
N LEU A 455 1.62 0.14 -7.67
CA LEU A 455 0.62 -0.50 -6.83
C LEU A 455 0.81 -2.02 -6.77
N ARG A 456 1.14 -2.66 -7.90
CA ARG A 456 1.38 -4.11 -7.96
C ARG A 456 2.48 -4.59 -7.01
N LEU A 457 3.38 -3.71 -6.55
CA LEU A 457 4.40 -4.06 -5.55
C LEU A 457 3.81 -4.36 -4.16
N PHE A 458 2.60 -3.88 -3.85
CA PHE A 458 2.00 -4.00 -2.51
C PHE A 458 0.49 -4.21 -2.47
N ALA A 459 -0.18 -4.29 -3.63
CA ALA A 459 -1.63 -4.36 -3.73
C ALA A 459 -2.24 -5.62 -3.13
N LEU A 460 -1.49 -6.74 -3.15
CA LEU A 460 -1.92 -8.04 -2.63
C LEU A 460 -1.41 -8.28 -1.20
N HIS A 461 -1.15 -7.22 -0.43
CA HIS A 461 -0.69 -7.34 0.95
C HIS A 461 -1.76 -6.84 1.95
N PRO A 462 -2.11 -7.61 3.01
CA PRO A 462 -3.25 -7.30 3.89
C PRO A 462 -3.21 -5.92 4.58
N ARG A 463 -2.02 -5.36 4.82
CA ARG A 463 -1.86 -4.04 5.48
C ARG A 463 -1.91 -2.86 4.49
N THR A 464 -1.85 -3.11 3.18
CA THR A 464 -1.65 -2.08 2.15
C THR A 464 -2.62 -2.20 0.96
N TRP A 465 -3.38 -3.29 0.83
CA TRP A 465 -4.37 -3.48 -0.25
C TRP A 465 -5.34 -2.32 -0.37
N ARG A 466 -5.79 -1.76 0.78
CA ARG A 466 -6.73 -0.65 0.80
C ARG A 466 -6.11 0.62 0.22
N THR A 467 -4.83 0.88 0.53
CA THR A 467 -4.09 1.99 -0.06
C THR A 467 -4.00 1.82 -1.57
N ALA A 468 -3.68 0.62 -2.05
CA ALA A 468 -3.64 0.35 -3.49
C ALA A 468 -5.00 0.54 -4.16
N GLY A 469 -6.07 0.01 -3.56
CA GLY A 469 -7.44 0.20 -4.04
C GLY A 469 -7.83 1.67 -4.11
N LEU A 470 -7.45 2.48 -3.11
CA LEU A 470 -7.71 3.92 -3.12
C LEU A 470 -6.96 4.66 -4.24
N TYR A 471 -5.67 4.34 -4.47
CA TYR A 471 -4.94 4.91 -5.61
C TYR A 471 -5.60 4.58 -6.95
N ALA A 472 -6.01 3.32 -7.12
CA ALA A 472 -6.68 2.87 -8.34
C ALA A 472 -8.05 3.55 -8.52
N CYS A 473 -8.85 3.73 -7.45
CA CYS A 473 -10.11 4.47 -7.51
C CYS A 473 -9.92 5.97 -7.79
N CYS A 474 -8.81 6.57 -7.34
CA CYS A 474 -8.45 7.96 -7.63
C CYS A 474 -7.78 8.15 -9.00
N SER A 475 -7.60 7.08 -9.78
CA SER A 475 -6.92 7.11 -11.08
C SER A 475 -7.93 6.91 -12.23
N PRO A 476 -8.43 8.01 -12.85
CA PRO A 476 -9.41 7.92 -13.92
C PRO A 476 -8.83 7.17 -15.12
N LEU A 477 -9.65 6.40 -15.84
CA LEU A 477 -9.23 5.57 -16.98
C LEU A 477 -8.23 4.44 -16.64
N ASN A 478 -8.02 4.12 -15.36
CA ASN A 478 -7.27 2.93 -14.98
C ASN A 478 -8.07 1.65 -15.27
N ASP A 479 -7.40 0.53 -15.54
CA ASP A 479 -8.07 -0.76 -15.79
C ASP A 479 -8.86 -1.22 -14.54
N PRO A 480 -10.20 -1.28 -14.61
CA PRO A 480 -11.03 -1.69 -13.47
C PRO A 480 -10.80 -3.15 -13.04
N SER A 481 -10.22 -3.98 -13.92
CA SER A 481 -9.92 -5.38 -13.61
C SER A 481 -8.91 -5.50 -12.45
N PHE A 482 -8.01 -4.52 -12.30
CA PHE A 482 -7.04 -4.49 -11.21
C PHE A 482 -7.70 -4.30 -9.83
N LEU A 483 -8.78 -3.51 -9.74
CA LEU A 483 -9.56 -3.38 -8.50
C LEU A 483 -10.23 -4.70 -8.13
N SER A 484 -10.75 -5.43 -9.12
CA SER A 484 -11.31 -6.77 -8.94
C SER A 484 -10.26 -7.73 -8.38
N GLU A 485 -9.05 -7.74 -8.94
CA GLU A 485 -7.93 -8.57 -8.47
C GLU A 485 -7.62 -8.34 -6.99
N ILE A 486 -7.46 -7.07 -6.58
CA ILE A 486 -7.19 -6.69 -5.18
C ILE A 486 -8.28 -7.19 -4.24
N VAL A 487 -9.54 -6.96 -4.61
CA VAL A 487 -10.68 -7.27 -3.77
C VAL A 487 -10.90 -8.78 -3.64
N LEU A 488 -10.80 -9.52 -4.74
CA LEU A 488 -10.92 -10.97 -4.72
C LEU A 488 -9.75 -11.62 -3.96
N PHE A 489 -8.56 -11.03 -4.01
CA PHE A 489 -7.42 -11.49 -3.23
C PHE A 489 -7.62 -11.34 -1.72
N ILE A 490 -8.17 -10.21 -1.25
CA ILE A 490 -8.39 -9.98 0.20
C ILE A 490 -9.65 -10.69 0.74
N THR A 491 -10.52 -11.16 -0.15
CA THR A 491 -11.80 -11.78 0.20
C THR A 491 -11.67 -12.98 1.18
N PRO A 492 -10.71 -13.92 1.02
CA PRO A 492 -10.50 -14.98 1.99
C PRO A 492 -10.17 -14.49 3.40
N THR A 493 -9.35 -13.44 3.52
CA THR A 493 -9.04 -12.81 4.81
C THR A 493 -10.27 -12.11 5.39
N ALA A 494 -11.03 -11.38 4.56
CA ALA A 494 -12.29 -10.77 4.97
C ALA A 494 -13.34 -11.79 5.42
N ALA A 495 -13.28 -13.02 4.88
CA ALA A 495 -14.20 -14.08 5.26
C ALA A 495 -13.98 -14.60 6.69
N VAL A 496 -12.80 -14.37 7.28
CA VAL A 496 -12.48 -14.80 8.66
C VAL A 496 -12.32 -13.63 9.62
N ASP A 497 -11.84 -12.47 9.16
CA ASP A 497 -11.60 -11.27 9.96
C ASP A 497 -12.69 -10.20 9.73
N GLU A 498 -13.46 -9.89 10.78
CA GLU A 498 -14.51 -8.87 10.75
C GLU A 498 -14.00 -7.44 10.52
N ARG A 499 -12.78 -7.09 10.98
CA ARG A 499 -12.20 -5.76 10.76
C ARG A 499 -11.87 -5.57 9.28
N VAL A 500 -11.31 -6.60 8.65
CA VAL A 500 -11.02 -6.62 7.21
C VAL A 500 -12.33 -6.60 6.42
N TYR A 501 -13.34 -7.38 6.81
CA TYR A 501 -14.66 -7.35 6.18
C TYR A 501 -15.31 -5.96 6.22
N ARG A 502 -15.33 -5.30 7.38
CA ARG A 502 -15.85 -3.92 7.49
C ARG A 502 -15.11 -2.95 6.59
N SER A 503 -13.79 -3.08 6.50
CA SER A 503 -12.96 -2.24 5.62
C SER A 503 -13.26 -2.50 4.14
N LEU A 504 -13.43 -3.76 3.74
CA LEU A 504 -13.81 -4.14 2.38
C LEU A 504 -15.21 -3.64 2.01
N ARG A 505 -16.17 -3.81 2.92
CA ARG A 505 -17.53 -3.33 2.73
C ARG A 505 -17.58 -1.81 2.60
N ALA A 506 -16.85 -1.08 3.46
CA ALA A 506 -16.72 0.37 3.33
C ALA A 506 -16.13 0.74 1.97
N PHE A 507 -15.05 0.10 1.55
CA PHE A 507 -14.41 0.34 0.26
C PHE A 507 -15.40 0.19 -0.92
N PHE A 508 -16.19 -0.88 -0.95
CA PHE A 508 -17.23 -1.07 -1.96
C PHE A 508 -18.23 0.09 -1.98
N HIS A 509 -18.83 0.43 -0.84
CA HIS A 509 -19.94 1.39 -0.82
C HIS A 509 -19.51 2.86 -0.89
N THR A 510 -18.37 3.22 -0.31
CA THR A 510 -17.98 4.64 -0.17
C THR A 510 -16.98 5.10 -1.22
N THR A 511 -16.29 4.18 -1.91
CA THR A 511 -15.15 4.53 -2.76
C THR A 511 -15.26 3.95 -4.16
N TRP A 512 -15.52 2.64 -4.29
CA TRP A 512 -15.58 2.00 -5.60
C TRP A 512 -16.96 2.09 -6.24
N SER A 513 -18.03 2.12 -5.44
CA SER A 513 -19.39 2.20 -5.98
C SER A 513 -19.51 3.34 -6.99
N THR A 514 -20.12 3.04 -8.13
CA THR A 514 -20.41 4.02 -9.18
C THR A 514 -21.40 5.10 -8.70
N SER A 515 -22.12 4.82 -7.63
CA SER A 515 -22.99 5.78 -6.93
C SER A 515 -22.28 6.61 -5.87
N SER A 516 -21.00 6.35 -5.58
CA SER A 516 -20.25 7.13 -4.59
C SER A 516 -19.98 8.54 -5.09
N ASP A 517 -20.01 9.52 -4.17
CA ASP A 517 -19.74 10.93 -4.49
C ASP A 517 -18.39 11.10 -5.20
N HIS A 518 -17.38 10.32 -4.80
CA HIS A 518 -16.05 10.36 -5.39
C HIS A 518 -16.06 9.94 -6.87
N GLN A 519 -16.64 8.78 -7.18
CA GLN A 519 -16.71 8.29 -8.57
C GLN A 519 -17.62 9.18 -9.44
N GLN A 520 -18.68 9.74 -8.87
CA GLN A 520 -19.53 10.72 -9.57
C GLN A 520 -18.77 12.00 -9.92
N VAL A 521 -17.95 12.52 -9.01
CA VAL A 521 -17.12 13.71 -9.30
C VAL A 521 -16.07 13.40 -10.37
N ILE A 522 -15.38 12.27 -10.27
CA ILE A 522 -14.42 11.83 -11.30
C ILE A 522 -15.10 11.74 -12.66
N ARG A 523 -16.27 11.09 -12.73
CA ARG A 523 -17.06 10.96 -13.95
C ARG A 523 -17.48 12.30 -14.53
N ALA A 524 -18.07 13.18 -13.72
CA ALA A 524 -18.54 14.48 -14.17
C ALA A 524 -17.39 15.32 -14.75
N LYS A 525 -16.22 15.26 -14.12
CA LYS A 525 -15.03 15.95 -14.62
C LYS A 525 -14.47 15.32 -15.91
N LEU A 526 -14.45 13.99 -16.02
CA LEU A 526 -14.09 13.26 -17.24
C LEU A 526 -15.00 13.63 -18.41
N GLU A 527 -16.31 13.63 -18.20
CA GLU A 527 -17.31 13.98 -19.22
C GLU A 527 -17.21 15.45 -19.63
N SER A 528 -16.82 16.34 -18.71
CA SER A 528 -16.57 17.75 -19.02
C SER A 528 -15.30 17.97 -19.85
N ALA A 529 -14.23 17.21 -19.60
CA ALA A 529 -12.95 17.36 -20.31
C ALA A 529 -12.96 16.64 -21.67
N LEU A 530 -13.62 15.48 -21.75
CA LEU A 530 -13.67 14.61 -22.92
C LEU A 530 -15.12 14.24 -23.27
N PRO A 531 -15.93 15.21 -23.73
CA PRO A 531 -17.34 14.97 -24.05
C PRO A 531 -17.48 13.92 -25.16
N GLU A 532 -18.38 12.95 -24.95
CA GLU A 532 -18.71 11.86 -25.89
C GLU A 532 -17.53 10.97 -26.31
N HIS A 533 -16.39 11.06 -25.64
CA HIS A 533 -15.22 10.27 -25.99
C HIS A 533 -15.44 8.78 -25.69
N ALA A 534 -15.34 7.91 -26.71
CA ALA A 534 -15.68 6.49 -26.62
C ALA A 534 -14.93 5.74 -25.51
N THR A 535 -13.68 6.11 -25.24
CA THR A 535 -12.87 5.55 -24.14
C THR A 535 -13.51 5.77 -22.77
N VAL A 536 -14.06 6.96 -22.51
CA VAL A 536 -14.68 7.29 -21.21
C VAL A 536 -15.92 6.44 -21.01
N ALA A 537 -16.77 6.33 -22.03
CA ALA A 537 -17.97 5.49 -21.99
C ALA A 537 -17.64 4.00 -21.78
N LYS A 538 -16.63 3.47 -22.50
CA LYS A 538 -16.16 2.09 -22.32
C LYS A 538 -15.60 1.85 -20.92
N TRP A 539 -14.78 2.76 -20.42
CA TRP A 539 -14.19 2.67 -19.10
C TRP A 539 -15.26 2.69 -18.00
N TRP A 540 -16.26 3.59 -18.12
CA TRP A 540 -17.33 3.66 -17.14
C TRP A 540 -18.19 2.40 -17.10
N SER A 541 -18.57 1.86 -18.27
CA SER A 541 -19.27 0.57 -18.35
C SER A 541 -18.45 -0.57 -17.76
N ALA A 542 -17.12 -0.58 -17.96
CA ALA A 542 -16.24 -1.55 -17.35
C ALA A 542 -16.17 -1.40 -15.83
N MET A 543 -16.09 -0.17 -15.31
CA MET A 543 -16.13 0.12 -13.87
C MET A 543 -17.41 -0.42 -13.21
N GLU A 544 -18.58 -0.20 -13.82
CA GLU A 544 -19.87 -0.73 -13.34
C GLU A 544 -19.89 -2.26 -13.36
N TYR A 545 -19.45 -2.87 -14.45
CA TYR A 545 -19.38 -4.32 -14.59
C TYR A 545 -18.47 -4.97 -13.54
N TYR A 546 -17.22 -4.52 -13.43
CA TYR A 546 -16.26 -5.09 -12.48
C TYR A 546 -16.68 -4.83 -11.03
N TYR A 547 -17.24 -3.66 -10.70
CA TYR A 547 -17.80 -3.43 -9.37
C TYR A 547 -18.90 -4.44 -9.03
N ALA A 548 -19.90 -4.60 -9.91
CA ALA A 548 -21.04 -5.48 -9.66
C ALA A 548 -20.60 -6.95 -9.53
N GLU A 549 -19.70 -7.39 -10.42
CA GLU A 549 -19.23 -8.77 -10.43
C GLU A 549 -18.32 -9.08 -9.24
N SER A 550 -17.36 -8.22 -8.91
CA SER A 550 -16.50 -8.41 -7.73
C SER A 550 -17.29 -8.32 -6.43
N TYR A 551 -18.27 -7.41 -6.33
CA TYR A 551 -19.15 -7.33 -5.17
C TYR A 551 -19.93 -8.63 -4.96
N ARG A 552 -20.49 -9.17 -6.05
CA ARG A 552 -21.23 -10.43 -6.05
C ARG A 552 -20.35 -11.60 -5.66
N GLU A 553 -19.20 -11.77 -6.31
CA GLU A 553 -18.31 -12.91 -6.10
C GLU A 553 -17.67 -12.88 -4.70
N ALA A 554 -17.17 -11.72 -4.26
CA ALA A 554 -16.57 -11.58 -2.94
C ALA A 554 -17.57 -11.91 -1.82
N HIS A 555 -18.77 -11.34 -1.87
CA HIS A 555 -19.79 -11.61 -0.86
C HIS A 555 -20.31 -13.06 -0.93
N ARG A 556 -20.45 -13.64 -2.13
CA ARG A 556 -20.82 -15.06 -2.26
C ARG A 556 -19.80 -15.97 -1.58
N TYR A 557 -18.51 -15.70 -1.76
CA TYR A 557 -17.44 -16.43 -1.08
C TYR A 557 -17.53 -16.25 0.44
N ILE A 558 -17.62 -15.01 0.93
CA ILE A 558 -17.68 -14.71 2.38
C ILE A 558 -18.89 -15.38 3.03
N ILE A 559 -20.07 -15.27 2.42
CA ILE A 559 -21.31 -15.91 2.90
C ILE A 559 -21.12 -17.41 3.00
N LYS A 560 -20.61 -18.05 1.94
CA LYS A 560 -20.39 -19.50 1.91
C LYS A 560 -19.41 -19.94 3.00
N THR A 561 -18.26 -19.26 3.12
CA THR A 561 -17.22 -19.56 4.11
C THR A 561 -17.73 -19.39 5.54
N GLN A 562 -18.44 -18.30 5.84
CA GLN A 562 -19.06 -18.06 7.16
C GLN A 562 -20.13 -19.12 7.47
N PHE A 563 -20.93 -19.52 6.48
CA PHE A 563 -21.93 -20.55 6.65
C PHE A 563 -21.30 -21.91 6.97
N THR A 564 -20.29 -22.33 6.19
CA THR A 564 -19.57 -23.59 6.41
C THR A 564 -18.74 -23.58 7.69
N GLY A 565 -18.26 -22.41 8.12
CA GLY A 565 -17.52 -22.22 9.36
C GLY A 565 -18.38 -22.19 10.64
N GLY A 566 -19.70 -22.37 10.54
CA GLY A 566 -20.61 -22.42 11.69
C GLY A 566 -21.23 -21.08 12.11
N ASN A 567 -20.84 -19.97 11.47
CA ASN A 567 -21.41 -18.63 11.72
C ASN A 567 -22.69 -18.40 10.89
N CYS A 568 -23.64 -19.33 10.97
CA CYS A 568 -24.80 -19.39 10.08
C CYS A 568 -25.70 -18.14 10.17
N ALA A 569 -25.96 -17.61 11.37
CA ALA A 569 -26.78 -16.39 11.53
C ALA A 569 -26.20 -15.18 10.79
N ARG A 570 -24.87 -14.99 10.89
CA ARG A 570 -24.17 -13.92 10.18
C ARG A 570 -24.18 -14.13 8.67
N ALA A 571 -23.96 -15.36 8.20
CA ALA A 571 -24.03 -15.67 6.78
C ALA A 571 -25.41 -15.38 6.18
N VAL A 572 -26.49 -15.74 6.88
CA VAL A 572 -27.87 -15.42 6.46
C VAL A 572 -28.13 -13.92 6.47
N TRP A 573 -27.72 -13.21 7.53
CA TRP A 573 -27.82 -11.75 7.59
C TRP A 573 -27.11 -11.08 6.42
N LEU A 574 -25.88 -11.50 6.11
CA LEU A 574 -25.10 -11.00 4.98
C LEU A 574 -25.78 -11.30 3.64
N ALA A 575 -26.35 -12.49 3.45
CA ALA A 575 -27.06 -12.85 2.24
C ALA A 575 -28.31 -12.01 2.01
N VAL A 576 -29.09 -11.75 3.07
CA VAL A 576 -30.27 -10.87 3.01
C VAL A 576 -29.85 -9.44 2.71
N GLN A 577 -28.85 -8.92 3.42
CA GLN A 577 -28.37 -7.55 3.25
C GLN A 577 -27.77 -7.29 1.86
N THR A 578 -27.06 -8.27 1.30
CA THR A 578 -26.44 -8.16 -0.03
C THR A 578 -27.32 -8.65 -1.18
N ARG A 579 -28.52 -9.18 -0.88
CA ARG A 579 -29.45 -9.79 -1.83
C ARG A 579 -28.88 -11.03 -2.56
N LEU A 580 -27.86 -11.68 -2.00
CA LEU A 580 -27.24 -12.89 -2.54
C LEU A 580 -27.79 -14.13 -1.83
N THR A 581 -29.08 -14.39 -2.02
CA THR A 581 -29.84 -15.34 -1.20
C THR A 581 -29.79 -16.79 -1.70
N GLU A 582 -29.44 -17.04 -2.96
CA GLU A 582 -29.54 -18.35 -3.62
C GLU A 582 -28.79 -19.47 -2.88
N VAL A 583 -27.56 -19.18 -2.44
CA VAL A 583 -26.70 -20.16 -1.74
C VAL A 583 -27.30 -20.53 -0.38
N ILE A 584 -27.85 -19.55 0.33
CA ILE A 584 -28.46 -19.75 1.65
C ILE A 584 -29.82 -20.45 1.53
N GLU A 585 -30.63 -20.06 0.54
CA GLU A 585 -31.93 -20.67 0.29
C GLU A 585 -31.80 -22.18 0.07
N SER A 586 -30.90 -22.59 -0.84
CA SER A 586 -30.68 -24.00 -1.15
C SER A 586 -30.22 -24.81 0.07
N GLU A 587 -29.38 -24.22 0.92
CA GLU A 587 -28.82 -24.88 2.08
C GLU A 587 -29.82 -24.94 3.26
N ILE A 588 -30.57 -23.88 3.55
CA ILE A 588 -31.64 -23.91 4.55
C ILE A 588 -32.73 -24.89 4.12
N ARG A 589 -33.12 -24.89 2.83
CA ARG A 589 -34.04 -25.88 2.29
C ARG A 589 -33.55 -27.30 2.54
N ARG A 590 -32.27 -27.59 2.24
CA ARG A 590 -31.65 -28.90 2.48
C ARG A 590 -31.67 -29.31 3.95
N GLN A 591 -31.51 -28.34 4.86
CA GLN A 591 -31.54 -28.61 6.30
C GLN A 591 -32.95 -28.85 6.83
N LEU A 592 -33.96 -28.12 6.32
CA LEU A 592 -35.37 -28.31 6.67
C LEU A 592 -35.96 -29.63 6.14
N THR A 593 -35.45 -30.13 5.00
CA THR A 593 -35.86 -31.43 4.44
C THR A 593 -35.17 -32.62 5.12
N ASN A 594 -34.22 -32.37 6.04
CA ASN A 594 -33.56 -33.42 6.80
C ASN A 594 -34.42 -33.89 7.99
N LYS A 595 -34.33 -35.17 8.34
CA LYS A 595 -35.06 -35.77 9.48
C LYS A 595 -34.72 -35.14 10.84
N ASP A 596 -33.52 -34.58 10.96
CA ASP A 596 -33.00 -34.00 12.20
C ASP A 596 -33.13 -32.46 12.21
N ALA A 597 -33.99 -31.88 11.38
CA ALA A 597 -34.15 -30.42 11.25
C ALA A 597 -34.45 -29.71 12.57
N LEU A 598 -35.24 -30.35 13.45
CA LEU A 598 -35.59 -29.80 14.77
C LEU A 598 -34.39 -29.75 15.74
N GLU A 599 -33.47 -30.71 15.61
CA GLU A 599 -32.29 -30.85 16.46
C GLU A 599 -31.10 -30.04 15.92
N ASN A 600 -31.14 -29.68 14.63
CA ASN A 600 -30.09 -28.96 13.94
C ASN A 600 -29.76 -27.60 14.61
N ALA A 601 -28.55 -27.50 15.16
CA ALA A 601 -28.05 -26.31 15.84
C ALA A 601 -27.96 -25.08 14.92
N GLN A 602 -27.65 -25.27 13.63
CA GLN A 602 -27.53 -24.18 12.67
C GLN A 602 -28.88 -23.53 12.40
N LEU A 603 -29.92 -24.32 12.17
CA LEU A 603 -31.29 -23.84 12.03
C LEU A 603 -31.75 -23.12 13.30
N TYR A 604 -31.46 -23.69 14.48
CA TYR A 604 -31.81 -23.04 15.74
C TYR A 604 -31.17 -21.65 15.91
N MET A 605 -29.88 -21.51 15.58
CA MET A 605 -29.16 -20.23 15.64
C MET A 605 -29.72 -19.20 14.64
N VAL A 606 -30.00 -19.62 13.40
CA VAL A 606 -30.62 -18.75 12.39
C VAL A 606 -32.01 -18.30 12.85
N GLY A 607 -32.84 -19.22 13.34
CA GLY A 607 -34.19 -18.93 13.81
C GLY A 607 -34.21 -17.98 15.01
N SER A 608 -33.28 -18.17 15.95
CA SER A 608 -33.11 -17.26 17.09
C SER A 608 -32.67 -15.87 16.62
N ALA A 609 -31.77 -15.78 15.64
CA ALA A 609 -31.35 -14.49 15.09
C ALA A 609 -32.49 -13.74 14.37
N VAL A 610 -33.38 -14.46 13.67
CA VAL A 610 -34.59 -13.88 13.06
C VAL A 610 -35.56 -13.38 14.14
N GLN A 611 -35.84 -14.18 15.18
CA GLN A 611 -36.71 -13.77 16.30
C GLN A 611 -36.22 -12.52 17.01
N ASN A 612 -34.90 -12.42 17.21
CA ASN A 612 -34.27 -11.29 17.87
C ASN A 612 -34.15 -10.06 16.96
N GLY A 613 -34.68 -10.11 15.72
CA GLY A 613 -34.66 -8.99 14.78
C GLY A 613 -33.29 -8.70 14.16
N LEU A 614 -32.30 -9.56 14.36
CA LEU A 614 -30.98 -9.40 13.72
C LEU A 614 -31.07 -9.60 12.21
N ILE A 615 -31.94 -10.52 11.77
CA ILE A 615 -32.23 -10.78 10.35
C ILE A 615 -33.63 -10.23 10.05
N ALA A 616 -33.70 -9.13 9.31
CA ALA A 616 -34.97 -8.53 8.90
C ALA A 616 -35.58 -9.31 7.73
N ILE A 617 -36.66 -10.05 7.98
CA ILE A 617 -37.38 -10.81 6.94
C ILE A 617 -37.94 -9.86 5.86
N ASP A 618 -38.42 -8.68 6.25
CA ASP A 618 -38.97 -7.67 5.34
C ASP A 618 -37.93 -7.13 4.34
N ALA A 619 -36.64 -7.25 4.66
CA ALA A 619 -35.55 -6.88 3.75
C ALA A 619 -35.17 -8.00 2.77
N CYS A 620 -35.74 -9.20 2.92
CA CYS A 620 -35.47 -10.34 2.04
C CYS A 620 -36.26 -10.22 0.74
N THR A 621 -35.57 -9.96 -0.37
CA THR A 621 -36.19 -9.88 -1.69
C THR A 621 -36.60 -11.25 -2.26
N ASN A 622 -36.09 -12.33 -1.67
CA ASN A 622 -36.41 -13.70 -2.08
C ASN A 622 -37.51 -14.26 -1.16
N VAL A 623 -38.72 -14.37 -1.71
CA VAL A 623 -39.93 -14.79 -0.98
C VAL A 623 -39.78 -16.19 -0.39
N GLU A 624 -39.15 -17.11 -1.11
CA GLU A 624 -38.95 -18.49 -0.66
C GLU A 624 -37.98 -18.56 0.53
N LEU A 625 -36.86 -17.83 0.46
CA LEU A 625 -35.98 -17.72 1.62
C LEU A 625 -36.70 -17.05 2.81
N GLY A 626 -37.50 -16.01 2.57
CA GLY A 626 -38.30 -15.36 3.60
C GLY A 626 -39.21 -16.36 4.35
N ARG A 627 -39.94 -17.20 3.61
CA ARG A 627 -40.77 -18.28 4.18
C ARG A 627 -39.96 -19.27 4.99
N TYR A 628 -38.81 -19.73 4.47
CA TYR A 628 -37.93 -20.63 5.23
C TYR A 628 -37.40 -19.99 6.52
N LEU A 629 -37.08 -18.69 6.50
CA LEU A 629 -36.64 -17.98 7.70
C LEU A 629 -37.76 -17.85 8.74
N CYS A 630 -39.01 -17.60 8.32
CA CYS A 630 -40.17 -17.62 9.21
C CYS A 630 -40.37 -19.00 9.84
N ALA A 631 -40.30 -20.07 9.05
CA ALA A 631 -40.42 -21.43 9.55
C ALA A 631 -39.32 -21.79 10.55
N VAL A 632 -38.07 -21.45 10.24
CA VAL A 632 -36.92 -21.70 11.12
C VAL A 632 -37.01 -20.86 12.41
N ALA A 633 -37.50 -19.62 12.33
CA ALA A 633 -37.81 -18.81 13.50
C ALA A 633 -38.90 -19.46 14.35
N ALA A 634 -40.01 -19.90 13.77
CA ALA A 634 -41.08 -20.55 14.53
C ALA A 634 -40.62 -21.88 15.19
N LEU A 635 -39.80 -22.69 14.50
CA LEU A 635 -39.19 -23.89 15.07
C LEU A 635 -38.25 -23.59 16.25
N SER A 636 -37.47 -22.51 16.16
CA SER A 636 -36.61 -22.07 17.27
C SER A 636 -37.42 -21.62 18.48
N ALA A 637 -38.56 -20.94 18.26
CA ALA A 637 -39.45 -20.43 19.32
C ALA A 637 -40.07 -21.61 20.05
N TYR A 638 -40.56 -22.57 19.27
CA TYR A 638 -41.05 -23.83 19.77
C TYR A 638 -40.00 -24.55 20.63
N ARG A 639 -38.74 -24.67 20.18
CA ARG A 639 -37.70 -25.36 20.94
C ARG A 639 -37.42 -24.69 22.29
N GLN A 640 -37.40 -23.35 22.33
CA GLN A 640 -37.26 -22.60 23.57
C GLN A 640 -38.47 -22.80 24.50
N ALA A 641 -39.69 -22.65 23.97
CA ALA A 641 -40.93 -22.79 24.71
C ALA A 641 -41.14 -24.23 25.22
N ALA A 642 -40.79 -25.24 24.42
CA ALA A 642 -40.82 -26.64 24.78
C ALA A 642 -39.88 -26.95 25.95
N THR A 643 -38.68 -26.38 25.95
CA THR A 643 -37.73 -26.54 27.06
C THR A 643 -38.28 -25.91 28.34
N ALA A 644 -38.85 -24.70 28.25
CA ALA A 644 -39.46 -24.01 29.38
C ALA A 644 -40.71 -24.74 29.93
N ALA A 645 -41.59 -25.23 29.05
CA ALA A 645 -42.77 -25.99 29.42
C ALA A 645 -42.40 -27.31 30.09
N ASN A 646 -41.48 -28.09 29.51
CA ASN A 646 -41.03 -29.35 30.09
C ASN A 646 -40.33 -29.15 31.44
N ALA A 647 -39.49 -28.11 31.58
CA ALA A 647 -38.86 -27.78 32.86
C ALA A 647 -39.89 -27.37 33.92
N SER A 648 -40.91 -26.59 33.54
CA SER A 648 -41.98 -26.15 34.44
C SER A 648 -42.89 -27.30 34.87
N LEU A 649 -43.24 -28.21 33.96
CA LEU A 649 -43.99 -29.43 34.24
C LEU A 649 -43.21 -30.38 35.16
N ALA A 650 -41.90 -30.55 34.91
CA ALA A 650 -41.03 -31.36 35.76
C ALA A 650 -40.90 -30.78 37.19
N ALA A 651 -40.95 -29.45 37.33
CA ALA A 651 -40.93 -28.78 38.64
C ALA A 651 -42.21 -28.98 39.47
N LEU A 652 -43.30 -29.44 38.84
CA LEU A 652 -44.56 -29.80 39.50
C LEU A 652 -44.63 -31.28 39.91
N THR A 653 -43.70 -32.13 39.43
CA THR A 653 -43.70 -33.57 39.74
C THR A 653 -43.09 -33.83 41.13
N PRO A 654 -43.75 -34.54 42.06
CA PRO A 654 -43.23 -34.77 43.41
C PRO A 654 -41.96 -35.64 43.40
N GLY A 655 -40.89 -35.19 44.06
CA GLY A 655 -39.70 -36.03 44.37
C GLY A 655 -38.39 -35.71 43.64
N ARG A 656 -38.30 -34.65 42.83
CA ARG A 656 -37.05 -34.25 42.12
C ARG A 656 -36.57 -32.88 42.60
N PRO A 657 -35.30 -32.71 43.05
CA PRO A 657 -34.80 -31.41 43.49
C PRO A 657 -34.64 -30.49 42.27
N SER A 658 -35.43 -29.41 42.22
CA SER A 658 -35.34 -28.38 41.16
C SER A 658 -34.21 -27.40 41.48
N SER A 659 -33.29 -27.18 40.53
CA SER A 659 -32.17 -26.23 40.67
C SER A 659 -32.55 -24.76 40.41
N PHE A 660 -33.74 -24.47 39.87
CA PHE A 660 -34.01 -23.14 39.33
C PHE A 660 -34.80 -22.16 40.21
N HIS A 661 -35.56 -22.57 41.23
CA HIS A 661 -36.11 -21.64 42.25
C HIS A 661 -36.64 -22.39 43.48
N PRO A 662 -35.88 -22.47 44.59
CA PRO A 662 -36.31 -23.21 45.79
C PRO A 662 -37.43 -22.53 46.61
N SER A 663 -37.79 -21.27 46.34
CA SER A 663 -38.54 -20.42 47.29
C SER A 663 -39.95 -19.94 46.86
N LEU A 664 -40.50 -20.39 45.74
CA LEU A 664 -41.84 -19.96 45.29
C LEU A 664 -42.98 -20.84 45.85
N PRO A 665 -44.11 -20.26 46.33
CA PRO A 665 -45.29 -21.01 46.75
C PRO A 665 -45.89 -21.82 45.60
N SER A 666 -46.49 -22.98 45.91
CA SER A 666 -47.01 -23.96 44.94
C SER A 666 -48.02 -23.37 43.93
N SER A 667 -48.82 -22.38 44.35
CA SER A 667 -49.77 -21.67 43.49
C SER A 667 -49.09 -20.83 42.40
N ARG A 668 -47.94 -20.21 42.69
CA ARG A 668 -47.15 -19.48 41.67
C ARG A 668 -46.47 -20.43 40.69
N LYS A 669 -45.99 -21.59 41.15
CA LYS A 669 -45.39 -22.62 40.29
C LYS A 669 -46.39 -23.16 39.26
N LEU A 670 -47.64 -23.37 39.66
CA LEU A 670 -48.72 -23.77 38.75
C LEU A 670 -49.02 -22.69 37.70
N GLY A 671 -49.09 -21.41 38.12
CA GLY A 671 -49.29 -20.28 37.21
C GLY A 671 -48.20 -20.19 36.14
N PHE A 672 -46.93 -20.29 36.53
CA PHE A 672 -45.81 -20.31 35.59
C PHE A 672 -45.85 -21.50 34.64
N ALA A 673 -46.25 -22.69 35.10
CA ALA A 673 -46.37 -23.86 34.25
C ALA A 673 -47.51 -23.73 33.23
N LEU A 674 -48.67 -23.18 33.64
CA LEU A 674 -49.78 -22.90 32.73
C LEU A 674 -49.38 -21.89 31.65
N GLU A 675 -48.69 -20.81 32.03
CA GLU A 675 -48.17 -19.81 31.08
C GLU A 675 -47.15 -20.41 30.11
N ALA A 676 -46.22 -21.23 30.61
CA ALA A 676 -45.22 -21.90 29.77
C ALA A 676 -45.85 -22.91 28.80
N VAL A 677 -46.83 -23.69 29.24
CA VAL A 677 -47.57 -24.64 28.40
C VAL A 677 -48.39 -23.91 27.33
N ALA A 678 -49.12 -22.85 27.71
CA ALA A 678 -49.88 -22.03 26.77
C ALA A 678 -48.97 -21.37 25.71
N THR A 679 -47.82 -20.83 26.14
CA THR A 679 -46.80 -20.26 25.23
C THR A 679 -46.26 -21.34 24.29
N CYS A 680 -45.98 -22.54 24.79
CA CYS A 680 -45.52 -23.64 23.94
C CYS A 680 -46.57 -24.06 22.90
N LEU A 681 -47.84 -24.18 23.29
CA LEU A 681 -48.93 -24.47 22.35
C LEU A 681 -49.07 -23.39 21.27
N GLN A 682 -48.95 -22.11 21.63
CA GLN A 682 -48.96 -20.99 20.68
C GLN A 682 -47.79 -21.05 19.69
N THR A 683 -46.59 -21.42 20.16
CA THR A 683 -45.42 -21.59 19.28
C THR A 683 -45.52 -22.82 18.38
N ILE A 684 -46.18 -23.90 18.81
CA ILE A 684 -46.50 -25.06 17.97
C ILE A 684 -47.46 -24.65 16.85
N GLU A 685 -48.52 -23.93 17.18
CA GLU A 685 -49.48 -23.40 16.20
C GLU A 685 -48.77 -22.57 15.13
N THR A 686 -47.92 -21.64 15.57
CA THR A 686 -47.15 -20.75 14.70
C THR A 686 -46.16 -21.52 13.83
N ALA A 687 -45.50 -22.54 14.39
CA ALA A 687 -44.58 -23.41 13.65
C ALA A 687 -45.30 -24.20 12.56
N LEU A 688 -46.43 -24.84 12.87
CA LEU A 688 -47.18 -25.62 11.89
C LEU A 688 -47.68 -24.75 10.73
N LYS A 689 -48.23 -23.56 11.03
CA LYS A 689 -48.65 -22.60 10.00
C LYS A 689 -47.48 -22.14 9.12
N SER A 690 -46.35 -21.80 9.74
CA SER A 690 -45.16 -21.35 8.99
C SER A 690 -44.54 -22.45 8.11
N LEU A 691 -44.65 -23.71 8.52
CA LEU A 691 -44.17 -24.85 7.75
C LEU A 691 -45.07 -25.15 6.54
N ASP A 692 -46.38 -24.94 6.66
CA ASP A 692 -47.34 -25.13 5.57
C ASP A 692 -47.14 -24.09 4.44
N GLU A 693 -46.72 -22.87 4.80
CA GLU A 693 -46.39 -21.82 3.83
C GLU A 693 -45.10 -22.09 3.02
N CYS A 694 -44.29 -23.09 3.39
CA CYS A 694 -43.03 -23.42 2.71
C CYS A 694 -43.28 -24.27 1.45
N HIS A 695 -42.74 -23.85 0.29
CA HIS A 695 -42.94 -24.60 -0.96
C HIS A 695 -42.23 -25.96 -0.99
N ALA A 696 -41.12 -26.11 -0.27
CA ALA A 696 -40.43 -27.38 -0.12
C ALA A 696 -41.00 -28.14 1.09
N MET A 697 -41.39 -29.41 0.90
CA MET A 697 -41.88 -30.24 1.99
C MET A 697 -40.81 -30.44 3.05
N VAL A 698 -41.06 -29.91 4.25
CA VAL A 698 -40.29 -30.20 5.47
C VAL A 698 -40.35 -31.69 5.75
N HIS A 699 -39.28 -32.27 6.32
CA HIS A 699 -39.31 -33.69 6.66
C HIS A 699 -40.46 -33.99 7.63
N PRO A 700 -41.30 -35.01 7.36
CA PRO A 700 -42.50 -35.30 8.17
C PRO A 700 -42.20 -35.63 9.63
N SER A 701 -40.98 -36.06 9.96
CA SER A 701 -40.55 -36.25 11.36
C SER A 701 -40.61 -34.97 12.19
N THR A 702 -40.35 -33.82 11.60
CA THR A 702 -40.45 -32.52 12.29
C THR A 702 -41.91 -32.24 12.64
N THR A 703 -42.82 -32.38 11.67
CA THR A 703 -44.26 -32.20 11.86
C THR A 703 -44.83 -33.18 12.87
N PHE A 704 -44.50 -34.48 12.77
CA PHE A 704 -44.94 -35.49 13.74
C PHE A 704 -44.48 -35.17 15.16
N THR A 705 -43.26 -34.68 15.34
CA THR A 705 -42.76 -34.29 16.67
C THR A 705 -43.54 -33.10 17.25
N LEU A 706 -43.85 -32.10 16.43
CA LEU A 706 -44.67 -30.95 16.85
C LEU A 706 -46.09 -31.40 17.24
N VAL A 707 -46.69 -32.29 16.44
CA VAL A 707 -48.04 -32.80 16.68
C VAL A 707 -48.10 -33.68 17.93
N GLU A 708 -47.14 -34.59 18.11
CA GLU A 708 -47.01 -35.43 19.31
C GLU A 708 -46.89 -34.59 20.58
N HIS A 709 -46.01 -33.57 20.55
CA HIS A 709 -45.81 -32.71 21.71
C HIS A 709 -47.04 -31.84 21.98
N GLY A 710 -47.69 -31.30 20.93
CA GLY A 710 -48.94 -30.55 21.05
C GLY A 710 -50.06 -31.39 21.67
N ALA A 711 -50.25 -32.62 21.19
CA ALA A 711 -51.22 -33.56 21.74
C ALA A 711 -50.95 -33.85 23.23
N SER A 712 -49.69 -34.10 23.61
CA SER A 712 -49.29 -34.33 25.01
C SER A 712 -49.52 -33.10 25.90
N LEU A 713 -49.20 -31.91 25.41
CA LEU A 713 -49.40 -30.65 26.14
C LEU A 713 -50.88 -30.31 26.32
N LEU A 714 -51.76 -30.62 25.36
CA LEU A 714 -53.21 -30.44 25.52
C LEU A 714 -53.79 -31.35 26.63
N LEU A 715 -53.33 -32.61 26.71
CA LEU A 715 -53.69 -33.51 27.81
C LEU A 715 -53.16 -32.99 29.16
N SER A 716 -51.91 -32.52 29.19
CA SER A 716 -51.29 -31.96 30.38
C SER A 716 -51.99 -30.68 30.83
N LEU A 717 -52.37 -29.80 29.90
CA LEU A 717 -53.11 -28.56 30.17
C LEU A 717 -54.47 -28.88 30.79
N ARG A 718 -55.21 -29.86 30.23
CA ARG A 718 -56.46 -30.33 30.82
C ARG A 718 -56.24 -30.79 32.25
N GLN A 719 -55.26 -31.67 32.49
CA GLN A 719 -54.94 -32.16 33.84
C GLN A 719 -54.61 -31.05 34.84
N LEU A 720 -53.84 -30.04 34.42
CA LEU A 720 -53.47 -28.90 35.26
C LEU A 720 -54.63 -27.94 35.55
N MET A 721 -55.66 -27.94 34.69
CA MET A 721 -56.82 -27.05 34.77
C MET A 721 -58.08 -27.73 35.32
N MET A 722 -58.01 -29.02 35.68
CA MET A 722 -59.09 -29.70 36.38
C MET A 722 -59.25 -29.13 37.79
N ASP A 723 -60.47 -28.73 38.17
CA ASP A 723 -60.76 -28.38 39.56
C ASP A 723 -60.58 -29.63 40.45
N PRO A 724 -59.74 -29.58 41.51
CA PRO A 724 -59.45 -30.73 42.36
C PRO A 724 -60.66 -31.25 43.15
N LYS A 725 -61.79 -30.52 43.18
CA LYS A 725 -63.03 -30.91 43.88
C LYS A 725 -64.16 -31.35 42.95
N THR A 726 -64.27 -30.78 41.75
CA THR A 726 -65.37 -31.08 40.81
C THR A 726 -64.93 -31.89 39.59
N GLY A 727 -63.64 -31.90 39.27
CA GLY A 727 -63.12 -32.59 38.08
C GLY A 727 -63.55 -31.95 36.75
N GLU A 728 -64.10 -30.74 36.76
CA GLU A 728 -64.50 -30.00 35.56
C GLU A 728 -63.40 -29.00 35.15
N SER A 729 -63.03 -28.95 33.86
CA SER A 729 -62.06 -27.98 33.31
C SER A 729 -62.70 -27.13 32.20
N ASN A 730 -63.38 -26.04 32.56
CA ASN A 730 -64.16 -25.26 31.60
C ASN A 730 -63.31 -24.36 30.67
N SER A 731 -62.04 -24.08 31.02
CA SER A 731 -61.17 -23.15 30.28
C SER A 731 -60.15 -23.82 29.35
N SER A 732 -59.84 -25.11 29.51
CA SER A 732 -58.93 -25.85 28.61
C SER A 732 -59.61 -26.38 27.34
N ALA A 733 -60.95 -26.53 27.36
CA ALA A 733 -61.74 -27.02 26.23
C ALA A 733 -61.68 -26.04 25.04
N HIS A 734 -61.66 -24.73 25.31
CA HIS A 734 -61.56 -23.72 24.25
C HIS A 734 -60.22 -23.78 23.51
N VAL A 735 -59.10 -23.81 24.24
CA VAL A 735 -57.74 -23.93 23.64
C VAL A 735 -57.61 -25.23 22.85
N SER A 736 -58.13 -26.33 23.40
CA SER A 736 -58.16 -27.64 22.71
C SER A 736 -58.99 -27.61 21.43
N SER A 737 -60.14 -26.94 21.44
CA SER A 737 -61.02 -26.82 20.27
C SER A 737 -60.43 -25.99 19.13
N CYS A 738 -59.53 -25.05 19.43
CA CYS A 738 -58.85 -24.22 18.43
C CYS A 738 -57.61 -24.90 17.84
N LEU A 739 -56.82 -25.60 18.66
CA LEU A 739 -55.55 -26.16 18.22
C LEU A 739 -55.66 -27.58 17.64
N LEU A 740 -56.59 -28.40 18.15
CA LEU A 740 -56.72 -29.79 17.69
C LEU A 740 -57.01 -29.91 16.18
N PRO A 741 -57.88 -29.09 15.56
CA PRO A 741 -58.08 -29.14 14.10
C PRO A 741 -56.78 -28.92 13.33
N LEU A 742 -55.96 -27.94 13.74
CA LEU A 742 -54.67 -27.66 13.09
C LEU A 742 -53.67 -28.81 13.23
N LEU A 743 -53.65 -29.47 14.40
CA LEU A 743 -52.81 -30.66 14.64
C LEU A 743 -53.21 -31.84 13.75
N VAL A 744 -54.52 -32.06 13.59
CA VAL A 744 -55.06 -33.13 12.71
C VAL A 744 -54.76 -32.82 11.25
N GLU A 745 -55.01 -31.59 10.79
CA GLU A 745 -54.72 -31.16 9.42
C GLU A 745 -53.23 -31.30 9.08
N SER A 746 -52.35 -30.82 9.97
CA SER A 746 -50.90 -30.95 9.79
C SER A 746 -50.41 -32.41 9.79
N TYR A 747 -51.05 -33.27 10.60
CA TYR A 747 -50.79 -34.70 10.63
C TYR A 747 -51.20 -35.39 9.32
N GLU A 748 -52.38 -35.07 8.80
CA GLU A 748 -52.91 -35.63 7.55
C GLU A 748 -52.03 -35.24 6.36
N LEU A 749 -51.69 -33.95 6.24
CA LEU A 749 -50.79 -33.44 5.20
C LEU A 749 -49.41 -34.13 5.25
N ALA A 750 -48.81 -34.24 6.43
CA ALA A 750 -47.51 -34.93 6.57
C ALA A 750 -47.59 -36.43 6.27
N SER A 751 -48.73 -37.07 6.55
CA SER A 751 -48.95 -38.50 6.35
C SER A 751 -49.19 -38.87 4.88
N ILE A 752 -49.96 -38.06 4.14
CA ILE A 752 -50.31 -38.29 2.73
C ILE A 752 -49.06 -38.31 1.83
N HIS A 753 -48.11 -37.40 2.07
CA HIS A 753 -47.01 -37.19 1.13
C HIS A 753 -45.78 -38.09 1.34
N ASN A 754 -45.60 -38.74 2.50
CA ASN A 754 -44.30 -39.36 2.84
C ASN A 754 -44.33 -40.74 3.52
N VAL A 755 -45.49 -41.21 4.00
CA VAL A 755 -45.61 -42.50 4.72
C VAL A 755 -45.38 -43.76 3.86
N PRO A 756 -45.64 -43.81 2.53
CA PRO A 756 -45.50 -45.06 1.77
C PRO A 756 -44.07 -45.64 1.67
N ARG A 757 -43.03 -44.91 2.09
CA ARG A 757 -41.62 -45.26 1.81
C ARG A 757 -40.77 -45.58 3.04
N ASN A 758 -41.26 -45.40 4.28
CA ASN A 758 -40.48 -45.66 5.50
C ASN A 758 -41.34 -46.34 6.60
N PRO A 759 -41.09 -47.62 6.95
CA PRO A 759 -41.93 -48.36 7.89
C PRO A 759 -41.93 -47.76 9.31
N ARG A 760 -40.83 -47.13 9.74
CA ARG A 760 -40.77 -46.49 11.07
C ARG A 760 -41.66 -45.24 11.14
N LEU A 761 -41.83 -44.51 10.03
CA LEU A 761 -42.73 -43.35 9.98
C LEU A 761 -44.19 -43.78 9.91
N ALA A 762 -44.48 -44.93 9.29
CA ALA A 762 -45.83 -45.50 9.26
C ALA A 762 -46.31 -45.94 10.65
N ASP A 763 -45.45 -46.60 11.43
CA ASP A 763 -45.80 -47.00 12.80
C ASP A 763 -45.95 -45.78 13.72
N ARG A 764 -45.05 -44.79 13.60
CA ARG A 764 -45.15 -43.51 14.33
C ARG A 764 -46.43 -42.75 13.97
N SER A 765 -46.80 -42.72 12.69
CA SER A 765 -48.03 -42.09 12.20
C SER A 765 -49.28 -42.79 12.76
N ARG A 766 -49.30 -44.13 12.85
CA ARG A 766 -50.43 -44.88 13.44
C ARG A 766 -50.60 -44.55 14.94
N ALA A 767 -49.49 -44.58 15.70
CA ALA A 767 -49.52 -44.24 17.12
C ALA A 767 -49.98 -42.78 17.36
N LEU A 768 -49.56 -41.85 16.50
CA LEU A 768 -49.98 -40.46 16.58
C LEU A 768 -51.48 -40.28 16.28
N ALA A 769 -52.03 -41.06 15.36
CA ALA A 769 -53.48 -41.08 15.08
C ALA A 769 -54.29 -41.49 16.31
N GLU A 770 -53.84 -42.55 17.00
CA GLU A 770 -54.44 -43.03 18.25
C GLU A 770 -54.35 -41.95 19.36
N GLN A 771 -53.20 -41.27 19.46
CA GLN A 771 -52.99 -40.18 20.41
C GLN A 771 -53.92 -38.99 20.13
N LEU A 772 -54.05 -38.56 18.88
CA LEU A 772 -54.95 -37.46 18.49
C LEU A 772 -56.43 -37.82 18.74
N ALA A 773 -56.84 -39.07 18.45
CA ALA A 773 -58.18 -39.56 18.78
C ALA A 773 -58.43 -39.55 20.30
N HIS A 774 -57.42 -39.92 21.10
CA HIS A 774 -57.49 -39.82 22.55
C HIS A 774 -57.59 -38.38 23.05
N VAL A 775 -56.88 -37.42 22.45
CA VAL A 775 -57.03 -35.98 22.77
C VAL A 775 -58.42 -35.48 22.40
N HIS A 776 -58.99 -35.94 21.26
CA HIS A 776 -60.33 -35.56 20.84
C HIS A 776 -61.40 -36.02 21.84
N GLN A 777 -61.41 -37.31 22.21
CA GLN A 777 -62.29 -37.85 23.26
C GLN A 777 -61.97 -37.27 24.65
N THR A 778 -60.69 -36.97 24.81
CA THR A 778 -59.98 -36.26 25.86
C THR A 778 -60.62 -34.99 26.31
N CYS A 779 -60.45 -34.00 25.45
CA CYS A 779 -60.38 -32.58 25.74
C CYS A 779 -61.56 -31.79 25.16
N ILE A 780 -62.33 -32.41 24.27
CA ILE A 780 -63.55 -31.92 23.62
C ILE A 780 -64.69 -32.84 24.02
#